data_AF-A0A914BGT7-F1
#
_entry.id   AF-A0A914BGT7-F1
#
_cell.length_a   1.000
_cell.length_b   1.000
_cell.length_c   1.000
_cell.angle_alpha   90.00
_cell.angle_beta   90.00
_cell.angle_gamma   90.00
#
_symmetry.space_group_name_H-M   'P 1'
#
loop_
_entity.id
_entity.type
_entity.pdbx_description
1 polymer ?
#
loop_
_entity_poly.entity_id
_entity_poly.type
_entity_poly.pdbx_seq_one_letter_code
_entity_poly.pdbx_strand_id
1 'polypeptide(L)'
;MQNLLESLNTILSCSNKKLALTMMEQELSCPVCRGLYNAPIMLPCAHNICLNCAHTLQANGPAQGSHHHVHAHPEYLEYGEVDRLSEADSGVGFSGYAASAASSSSNSSSASGTGGYPSLHVDSLRIICPQCHRSIYLDETGVTSLPRNRVLEAIVARYAGQAKNAVVKCELCEGNASDASVYCEQCEVFYCSACRENCHPARGPLAKHSLIPPVKGKIKARAKAQGQQAGKPSTCSEHSEENLSMYCILCKLPVCYLCLNEGKHVNHEVKALGAMAKTQKAELSQTLTSLTEKARQAKDFLVHLKDKVNQVQECTVEFEASLVAKFDELIEALKKRKEMLIRQASEIRKNTAQAEAFRNVVQREREFKTKMIKNHIGQCSCKLKQTTGLLEYAIEVMKEQDPAAFLMVSGALINRVRHTEVSWKKEMILEHRVDAEFDLTLDSGPVLRAIERLSFKEMKVPDPPIIITENCSAENNSVTLAWQPHPSSWVEGYVLELDDGNNGEFREVYYGRETMCTVDGLHFDTTYNARIKAYNHAGEGDYSEGICLQTAEVAWFQPDPRTAHPDIIFTNDNMTLTCNTYDERIALGNVGFSKGVHYWEITIDRYDNHPDPAFGVARYNTARDMMLGKDDKSWSMYVDNNRSWFIHNNAHADRTEGGIDVGSVVGVLLDLNKQTLRFYINDCKQGPVAFTGLTGVFYPAVSLNRNTQVTFHPGLEIPADCD
;
A
#
# COMPACT_ATOMS: atom_id res chain seq x y z
N MET A 1 1.17 -29.34 -46.60
CA MET A 1 1.02 -30.62 -45.86
C MET A 1 2.35 -31.10 -45.29
N GLN A 2 3.41 -31.30 -46.08
CA GLN A 2 4.75 -31.63 -45.55
C GLN A 2 5.25 -30.60 -44.52
N ASN A 3 5.25 -29.31 -44.83
CA ASN A 3 5.68 -28.26 -43.89
C ASN A 3 4.85 -28.26 -42.58
N LEU A 4 3.58 -28.67 -42.62
CA LEU A 4 2.73 -28.79 -41.43
C LEU A 4 3.10 -30.01 -40.57
N LEU A 5 3.46 -31.12 -41.21
CA LEU A 5 4.03 -32.28 -40.52
C LEU A 5 5.40 -31.96 -39.92
N GLU A 6 6.21 -31.14 -40.59
CA GLU A 6 7.47 -30.63 -40.02
C GLU A 6 7.21 -29.70 -38.84
N SER A 7 6.35 -28.68 -38.93
CA SER A 7 6.01 -27.80 -37.80
C SER A 7 5.41 -28.56 -36.61
N LEU A 8 4.52 -29.53 -36.85
CA LEU A 8 3.99 -30.41 -35.79
C LEU A 8 5.10 -31.26 -35.16
N ASN A 9 6.00 -31.82 -35.98
CA ASN A 9 7.17 -32.53 -35.46
C ASN A 9 8.07 -31.61 -34.63
N THR A 10 8.27 -30.33 -35.00
CA THR A 10 9.06 -29.35 -34.23
C THR A 10 8.41 -28.97 -32.90
N ILE A 11 7.07 -28.91 -32.83
CA ILE A 11 6.36 -28.72 -31.54
C ILE A 11 6.53 -29.97 -30.65
N LEU A 12 6.48 -31.17 -31.26
CA LEU A 12 6.59 -32.46 -30.57
C LEU A 12 8.04 -32.92 -30.29
N SER A 13 9.07 -32.24 -30.83
CA SER A 13 10.45 -32.78 -30.89
C SER A 13 11.27 -32.76 -29.60
N CYS A 14 10.70 -32.43 -28.43
CA CYS A 14 11.41 -32.42 -27.15
C CYS A 14 10.76 -33.25 -26.03
N SER A 15 9.73 -34.05 -26.29
CA SER A 15 9.19 -34.97 -25.28
C SER A 15 8.59 -36.22 -25.90
N ASN A 16 9.41 -37.28 -25.97
CA ASN A 16 9.06 -38.67 -26.25
C ASN A 16 8.03 -38.92 -27.36
N LYS A 17 8.44 -39.60 -28.45
CA LYS A 17 7.48 -40.18 -29.43
C LYS A 17 6.38 -41.04 -28.76
N LYS A 18 6.70 -41.64 -27.60
CA LYS A 18 5.76 -42.37 -26.74
C LYS A 18 4.63 -41.48 -26.19
N LEU A 19 4.91 -40.23 -25.84
CA LEU A 19 3.92 -39.27 -25.33
C LEU A 19 2.96 -38.82 -26.44
N ALA A 20 3.49 -38.53 -27.63
CA ALA A 20 2.68 -38.21 -28.81
C ALA A 20 1.78 -39.39 -29.23
N LEU A 21 2.26 -40.63 -29.11
CA LEU A 21 1.44 -41.84 -29.30
C LEU A 21 0.32 -41.92 -28.25
N THR A 22 0.60 -41.72 -26.96
CA THR A 22 -0.45 -41.75 -25.91
C THR A 22 -1.48 -40.61 -26.06
N MET A 23 -1.08 -39.43 -26.55
CA MET A 23 -2.04 -38.36 -26.86
C MET A 23 -2.90 -38.70 -28.08
N MET A 24 -2.33 -39.33 -29.11
CA MET A 24 -3.10 -39.86 -30.24
C MET A 24 -4.05 -41.00 -29.81
N GLU A 25 -3.68 -41.80 -28.82
CA GLU A 25 -4.52 -42.88 -28.28
C GLU A 25 -5.79 -42.36 -27.61
N GLN A 26 -5.75 -41.16 -27.00
CA GLN A 26 -6.93 -40.50 -26.43
C GLN A 26 -7.93 -40.12 -27.54
N GLU A 27 -7.46 -39.52 -28.63
CA GLU A 27 -8.28 -39.19 -29.82
C GLU A 27 -8.86 -40.43 -30.53
N LEU A 28 -8.20 -41.59 -30.37
CA LEU A 28 -8.60 -42.87 -30.97
C LEU A 28 -9.37 -43.80 -30.03
N SER A 29 -9.67 -43.35 -28.81
CA SER A 29 -10.41 -44.10 -27.81
C SER A 29 -11.86 -43.62 -27.68
N CYS A 30 -12.78 -44.55 -27.49
CA CYS A 30 -14.18 -44.26 -27.26
C CYS A 30 -14.39 -43.72 -25.83
N PRO A 31 -15.05 -42.58 -25.63
CA PRO A 31 -15.26 -41.98 -24.31
C PRO A 31 -16.10 -42.86 -23.36
N VAL A 32 -16.84 -43.83 -23.90
CA VAL A 32 -17.73 -44.72 -23.13
C VAL A 32 -16.99 -45.97 -22.63
N CYS A 33 -16.41 -46.77 -23.53
CA CYS A 33 -15.70 -48.01 -23.16
C CYS A 33 -14.21 -47.83 -22.86
N ARG A 34 -13.65 -46.63 -23.09
CA ARG A 34 -12.23 -46.27 -22.90
C ARG A 34 -11.22 -47.11 -23.70
N GLY A 35 -11.69 -47.98 -24.58
CA GLY A 35 -10.86 -48.70 -25.56
C GLY A 35 -10.89 -48.04 -26.94
N LEU A 36 -9.98 -48.46 -27.82
CA LEU A 36 -9.94 -48.02 -29.22
C LEU A 36 -11.29 -48.22 -29.93
N TYR A 37 -11.67 -47.29 -30.80
CA TYR A 37 -12.98 -47.37 -31.49
C TYR A 37 -13.16 -48.67 -32.28
N ASN A 38 -14.28 -49.35 -32.01
CA ASN A 38 -14.75 -50.52 -32.73
C ASN A 38 -16.12 -50.21 -33.35
N ALA A 39 -16.23 -50.30 -34.68
CA ALA A 39 -17.36 -49.82 -35.47
C ALA A 39 -17.85 -48.42 -35.01
N PRO A 40 -17.02 -47.37 -35.09
CA PRO A 40 -17.41 -46.02 -34.68
C PRO A 40 -18.54 -45.46 -35.54
N ILE A 41 -19.46 -44.75 -34.90
CA ILE A 41 -20.48 -43.90 -35.54
C ILE A 41 -20.19 -42.43 -35.26
N MET A 42 -20.54 -41.54 -36.20
CA MET A 42 -20.51 -40.10 -35.98
C MET A 42 -21.87 -39.61 -35.48
N LEU A 43 -21.83 -38.83 -34.40
CA LEU A 43 -22.97 -38.08 -33.91
C LEU A 43 -23.13 -36.75 -34.69
N PRO A 44 -24.32 -36.13 -34.75
CA PRO A 44 -24.51 -34.80 -35.34
C PRO A 44 -23.68 -33.66 -34.74
N CYS A 45 -23.07 -33.87 -33.56
CA CYS A 45 -22.08 -32.98 -32.95
C CYS A 45 -20.62 -33.29 -33.36
N ALA A 46 -20.40 -34.08 -34.42
CA ALA A 46 -19.11 -34.56 -34.94
C ALA A 46 -18.27 -35.48 -34.01
N HIS A 47 -18.65 -35.61 -32.74
CA HIS A 47 -18.08 -36.58 -31.80
C HIS A 47 -18.41 -38.03 -32.20
N ASN A 48 -17.57 -38.96 -31.74
CA ASN A 48 -17.62 -40.37 -32.13
C ASN A 48 -17.88 -41.26 -30.91
N ILE A 49 -18.61 -42.35 -31.10
CA ILE A 49 -18.78 -43.43 -30.11
C ILE A 49 -18.82 -44.79 -30.84
N CYS A 50 -18.44 -45.88 -30.18
CA CYS A 50 -18.60 -47.23 -30.75
C CYS A 50 -20.09 -47.55 -30.90
N LEU A 51 -20.49 -48.24 -31.98
CA LEU A 51 -21.89 -48.64 -32.21
C LEU A 51 -22.50 -49.37 -31.01
N ASN A 52 -21.79 -50.32 -30.41
CA ASN A 52 -22.26 -51.05 -29.23
C ASN A 52 -22.45 -50.14 -28.01
N CYS A 53 -21.52 -49.20 -27.77
CA CYS A 53 -21.65 -48.22 -26.68
C CYS A 53 -22.82 -47.27 -26.90
N ALA A 54 -23.09 -46.92 -28.16
CA ALA A 54 -24.19 -46.08 -28.53
C ALA A 54 -25.54 -46.78 -28.35
N HIS A 55 -25.63 -48.09 -28.64
CA HIS A 55 -26.79 -48.90 -28.26
C HIS A 55 -27.02 -48.95 -26.74
N THR A 56 -25.95 -48.99 -25.93
CA THR A 56 -26.06 -48.91 -24.45
C THR A 56 -26.52 -47.54 -23.96
N LEU A 57 -26.17 -46.46 -24.68
CA LEU A 57 -26.58 -45.08 -24.35
C LEU A 57 -27.94 -44.67 -24.95
N GLN A 58 -28.54 -45.49 -25.80
CA GLN A 58 -29.86 -45.23 -26.37
C GLN A 58 -30.94 -45.46 -25.31
N ALA A 59 -31.73 -44.43 -25.02
CA ALA A 59 -32.84 -44.51 -24.09
C ALA A 59 -34.15 -44.07 -24.75
N ASN A 60 -35.25 -44.75 -24.41
CA ASN A 60 -36.60 -44.22 -24.60
C ASN A 60 -36.84 -43.14 -23.54
N GLY A 61 -37.43 -42.00 -23.92
CA GLY A 61 -37.81 -40.97 -22.96
C GLY A 61 -38.91 -40.07 -23.54
N PRO A 62 -39.97 -39.76 -22.78
CA PRO A 62 -41.01 -38.87 -23.26
C PRO A 62 -40.48 -37.44 -23.41
N ALA A 63 -40.99 -36.73 -24.42
CA ALA A 63 -40.67 -35.32 -24.62
C ALA A 63 -41.42 -34.45 -23.59
N GLN A 64 -40.74 -34.09 -22.50
CA GLN A 64 -41.12 -32.95 -21.67
C GLN A 64 -39.91 -32.04 -21.45
N GLY A 65 -40.12 -30.74 -21.68
CA GLY A 65 -39.12 -29.73 -21.48
C GLY A 65 -39.05 -29.29 -20.02
N SER A 66 -37.84 -29.23 -19.47
CA SER A 66 -37.55 -28.56 -18.22
C SER A 66 -36.16 -27.96 -18.28
N HIS A 67 -36.06 -26.63 -18.23
CA HIS A 67 -34.78 -25.94 -18.10
C HIS A 67 -34.13 -26.34 -16.77
N HIS A 68 -32.91 -26.88 -16.84
CA HIS A 68 -31.99 -26.92 -15.70
C HIS A 68 -30.66 -26.31 -16.13
N HIS A 69 -30.47 -25.05 -15.75
CA HIS A 69 -29.15 -24.45 -15.65
C HIS A 69 -28.38 -25.19 -14.55
N VAL A 70 -27.26 -25.81 -14.90
CA VAL A 70 -26.24 -26.21 -13.92
C VAL A 70 -25.00 -25.40 -14.24
N HIS A 71 -24.74 -24.39 -13.40
CA HIS A 71 -23.43 -23.73 -13.39
C HIS A 71 -22.40 -24.73 -12.89
N ALA A 72 -21.40 -25.04 -13.71
CA ALA A 72 -20.20 -25.70 -13.25
C ALA A 72 -19.17 -24.63 -12.83
N HIS A 73 -18.74 -24.67 -11.57
CA HIS A 73 -17.48 -24.05 -11.14
C HIS A 73 -16.57 -25.16 -10.60
N PRO A 74 -15.23 -25.07 -10.78
CA PRO A 74 -14.35 -26.23 -10.58
C PRO A 74 -13.90 -26.38 -9.13
N GLU A 75 -13.84 -27.62 -8.65
CA GLU A 75 -13.16 -27.96 -7.40
C GLU A 75 -11.64 -27.82 -7.55
N TYR A 76 -11.03 -27.08 -6.63
CA TYR A 76 -9.60 -27.18 -6.33
C TYR A 76 -9.40 -28.20 -5.21
N LEU A 77 -8.32 -28.97 -5.30
CA LEU A 77 -7.90 -29.92 -4.26
C LEU A 77 -7.25 -29.18 -3.08
N GLU A 78 -7.63 -29.53 -1.86
CA GLU A 78 -6.93 -29.14 -0.64
C GLU A 78 -6.58 -30.37 0.21
N TYR A 79 -5.43 -30.31 0.88
CA TYR A 79 -4.85 -31.38 1.71
C TYR A 79 -4.82 -30.91 3.17
N GLY A 80 -5.04 -31.84 4.11
CA GLY A 80 -4.45 -31.73 5.45
C GLY A 80 -5.29 -31.03 6.52
N GLU A 81 -6.05 -31.84 7.26
CA GLU A 81 -6.73 -31.49 8.51
C GLU A 81 -5.75 -31.20 9.68
N VAL A 82 -5.99 -30.14 10.46
CA VAL A 82 -5.85 -30.14 11.94
C VAL A 82 -6.74 -29.08 12.62
N ASP A 83 -7.38 -29.54 13.69
CA ASP A 83 -7.96 -28.85 14.84
C ASP A 83 -9.08 -27.79 14.71
N ARG A 84 -10.21 -28.16 15.35
CA ARG A 84 -11.34 -27.32 15.71
C ARG A 84 -11.06 -26.54 17.01
N LEU A 85 -11.47 -25.29 17.06
CA LEU A 85 -12.32 -24.77 18.14
C LEU A 85 -13.26 -23.70 17.56
N SER A 86 -14.46 -23.61 18.10
CA SER A 86 -15.59 -22.86 17.53
C SER A 86 -16.23 -21.93 18.55
N GLU A 87 -16.48 -20.67 18.20
CA GLU A 87 -17.46 -19.81 18.89
C GLU A 87 -18.15 -18.85 17.91
N ALA A 88 -19.50 -18.83 17.97
CA ALA A 88 -20.44 -17.73 17.68
C ALA A 88 -20.38 -16.95 16.34
N ASP A 89 -21.39 -16.19 15.94
CA ASP A 89 -22.86 -16.27 16.02
C ASP A 89 -23.42 -15.13 15.14
N SER A 90 -24.63 -15.27 14.58
CA SER A 90 -25.38 -14.20 13.89
C SER A 90 -24.73 -13.58 12.62
N GLY A 91 -25.46 -13.13 11.60
CA GLY A 91 -26.89 -13.22 11.32
C GLY A 91 -27.28 -12.31 10.14
N VAL A 92 -28.24 -12.74 9.33
CA VAL A 92 -29.15 -11.95 8.44
C VAL A 92 -28.53 -10.89 7.50
N GLY A 93 -28.70 -11.04 6.18
CA GLY A 93 -28.46 -9.98 5.19
C GLY A 93 -29.72 -9.57 4.42
N PHE A 94 -29.72 -8.39 3.77
CA PHE A 94 -30.62 -8.10 2.65
C PHE A 94 -30.16 -6.97 1.70
N SER A 95 -30.49 -7.13 0.42
CA SER A 95 -30.49 -6.16 -0.70
C SER A 95 -29.33 -5.16 -0.91
N GLY A 96 -28.57 -5.39 -1.97
CA GLY A 96 -28.03 -4.31 -2.81
C GLY A 96 -29.01 -3.95 -3.93
N TYR A 97 -29.18 -2.65 -4.20
CA TYR A 97 -30.00 -2.15 -5.32
C TYR A 97 -29.29 -2.30 -6.67
N ALA A 98 -30.07 -2.37 -7.76
CA ALA A 98 -29.57 -2.47 -9.13
C ALA A 98 -29.54 -1.13 -9.86
N ALA A 99 -28.60 -0.95 -10.79
CA ALA A 99 -28.78 -0.19 -12.04
C ALA A 99 -27.63 -0.36 -13.04
N SER A 100 -27.97 -0.93 -14.22
CA SER A 100 -27.63 -0.41 -15.57
C SER A 100 -26.15 -0.35 -16.04
N ALA A 101 -25.81 -0.51 -17.32
CA ALA A 101 -26.55 -0.23 -18.55
C ALA A 101 -26.23 -1.29 -19.64
N ALA A 102 -27.21 -1.80 -20.40
CA ALA A 102 -27.75 -1.28 -21.67
C ALA A 102 -26.96 -1.66 -22.94
N SER A 103 -27.62 -2.40 -23.84
CA SER A 103 -27.39 -2.31 -25.29
C SER A 103 -28.66 -2.67 -26.09
N SER A 104 -29.30 -1.62 -26.60
CA SER A 104 -30.25 -1.61 -27.72
C SER A 104 -29.47 -1.57 -29.05
N SER A 105 -29.99 -1.83 -30.26
CA SER A 105 -31.18 -2.56 -30.74
C SER A 105 -31.22 -2.45 -32.28
N SER A 106 -31.47 -3.54 -33.03
CA SER A 106 -32.02 -3.51 -34.41
C SER A 106 -32.35 -4.95 -34.86
N ASN A 107 -33.61 -5.37 -34.96
CA ASN A 107 -34.58 -5.15 -36.06
C ASN A 107 -34.07 -5.63 -37.45
N SER A 108 -34.84 -6.39 -38.25
CA SER A 108 -36.32 -6.48 -38.33
C SER A 108 -36.81 -7.68 -39.19
N SER A 109 -38.08 -8.11 -38.99
CA SER A 109 -39.06 -8.71 -39.96
C SER A 109 -38.66 -9.90 -40.87
N SER A 110 -39.50 -10.81 -41.37
CA SER A 110 -40.90 -11.29 -41.19
C SER A 110 -41.01 -12.60 -42.03
N ALA A 111 -42.08 -13.41 -42.13
CA ALA A 111 -43.49 -13.29 -41.74
C ALA A 111 -44.06 -14.69 -41.34
N SER A 112 -45.39 -14.86 -41.40
CA SER A 112 -46.16 -16.06 -41.04
C SER A 112 -46.28 -17.13 -42.14
N GLY A 113 -46.51 -18.38 -41.73
CA GLY A 113 -47.01 -19.46 -42.59
C GLY A 113 -47.72 -20.55 -41.78
N THR A 114 -49.05 -20.59 -41.81
CA THR A 114 -49.86 -21.58 -41.10
C THR A 114 -50.00 -22.88 -41.90
N GLY A 115 -49.80 -24.03 -41.24
CA GLY A 115 -50.09 -25.36 -41.77
C GLY A 115 -50.27 -26.34 -40.62
N GLY A 116 -51.39 -27.09 -40.60
CA GLY A 116 -51.79 -27.92 -39.46
C GLY A 116 -51.60 -29.42 -39.63
N TYR A 117 -51.87 -30.14 -38.52
CA TYR A 117 -51.92 -31.60 -38.34
C TYR A 117 -50.57 -32.36 -38.26
N PRO A 118 -50.51 -33.49 -37.53
CA PRO A 118 -51.24 -33.83 -36.30
C PRO A 118 -50.31 -34.31 -35.15
N SER A 119 -50.82 -34.39 -33.93
CA SER A 119 -50.14 -35.15 -32.87
C SER A 119 -50.17 -36.65 -33.18
N LEU A 120 -49.00 -37.27 -33.26
CA LEU A 120 -48.83 -38.72 -33.22
C LEU A 120 -47.77 -39.06 -32.16
N HIS A 121 -48.11 -40.01 -31.29
CA HIS A 121 -47.16 -40.64 -30.38
C HIS A 121 -46.16 -41.47 -31.18
N VAL A 122 -44.86 -41.20 -31.03
CA VAL A 122 -43.78 -42.14 -31.36
C VAL A 122 -42.71 -42.02 -30.27
N ASP A 123 -42.28 -43.16 -29.72
CA ASP A 123 -41.17 -43.23 -28.75
C ASP A 123 -39.88 -42.73 -29.41
N SER A 124 -39.56 -41.45 -29.18
CA SER A 124 -38.38 -40.81 -29.79
C SER A 124 -37.12 -41.25 -29.08
N LEU A 125 -36.44 -42.24 -29.66
CA LEU A 125 -35.15 -42.74 -29.21
C LEU A 125 -34.14 -41.59 -29.11
N ARG A 126 -33.39 -41.50 -28.00
CA ARG A 126 -32.39 -40.43 -27.80
C ARG A 126 -31.05 -40.93 -27.28
N ILE A 127 -29.99 -40.20 -27.62
CA ILE A 127 -28.64 -40.34 -27.06
C ILE A 127 -28.14 -38.96 -26.60
N ILE A 128 -27.47 -38.91 -25.46
CA ILE A 128 -26.72 -37.73 -25.01
C ILE A 128 -25.24 -37.95 -25.35
N CYS A 129 -24.61 -37.01 -26.05
CA CYS A 129 -23.19 -37.11 -26.39
C CYS A 129 -22.32 -37.01 -25.11
N PRO A 130 -21.47 -38.00 -24.78
CA PRO A 130 -20.67 -38.00 -23.56
C PRO A 130 -19.50 -36.99 -23.56
N GLN A 131 -19.20 -36.34 -24.70
CA GLN A 131 -18.10 -35.36 -24.81
C GLN A 131 -18.59 -33.90 -24.81
N CYS A 132 -19.83 -33.63 -25.23
CA CYS A 132 -20.36 -32.26 -25.30
C CYS A 132 -21.79 -32.11 -24.77
N HIS A 133 -22.32 -33.16 -24.12
CA HIS A 133 -23.64 -33.22 -23.46
C HIS A 133 -24.86 -32.84 -24.33
N ARG A 134 -24.68 -32.74 -25.66
CA ARG A 134 -25.77 -32.45 -26.60
C ARG A 134 -26.69 -33.66 -26.73
N SER A 135 -28.00 -33.43 -26.56
CA SER A 135 -29.04 -34.43 -26.84
C SER A 135 -29.27 -34.58 -28.34
N ILE A 136 -29.39 -35.82 -28.80
CA ILE A 136 -29.57 -36.22 -30.19
C ILE A 136 -30.79 -37.14 -30.24
N TYR A 137 -31.79 -36.75 -31.02
CA TYR A 137 -32.99 -37.54 -31.29
C TYR A 137 -32.75 -38.42 -32.51
N LEU A 138 -33.26 -39.64 -32.47
CA LEU A 138 -33.09 -40.70 -33.46
C LEU A 138 -34.46 -41.06 -34.04
N ASP A 139 -34.46 -41.63 -35.24
CA ASP A 139 -35.65 -42.20 -35.87
C ASP A 139 -36.00 -43.59 -35.30
N GLU A 140 -37.05 -44.22 -35.81
CA GLU A 140 -37.50 -45.56 -35.40
C GLU A 140 -36.43 -46.65 -35.58
N THR A 141 -35.39 -46.41 -36.40
CA THR A 141 -34.25 -47.34 -36.58
C THR A 141 -33.13 -47.13 -35.55
N GLY A 142 -33.30 -46.12 -34.69
CA GLY A 142 -32.44 -45.84 -33.54
C GLY A 142 -31.01 -45.53 -33.94
N VAL A 143 -30.04 -46.06 -33.19
CA VAL A 143 -28.61 -45.82 -33.45
C VAL A 143 -28.15 -46.34 -34.82
N THR A 144 -28.90 -47.26 -35.44
CA THR A 144 -28.42 -47.95 -36.64
C THR A 144 -28.44 -47.09 -37.91
N SER A 145 -29.23 -46.01 -37.94
CA SER A 145 -29.21 -45.00 -39.02
C SER A 145 -28.02 -44.05 -38.95
N LEU A 146 -27.28 -43.98 -37.83
CA LEU A 146 -26.15 -43.06 -37.70
C LEU A 146 -24.95 -43.48 -38.57
N PRO A 147 -24.29 -42.53 -39.25
CA PRO A 147 -23.25 -42.82 -40.22
C PRO A 147 -22.00 -43.42 -39.55
N ARG A 148 -21.58 -44.60 -39.99
CA ARG A 148 -20.33 -45.24 -39.54
C ARG A 148 -19.11 -44.46 -40.02
N ASN A 149 -18.21 -44.10 -39.10
CA ASN A 149 -16.97 -43.41 -39.40
C ASN A 149 -15.89 -44.39 -39.90
N ARG A 150 -16.04 -44.84 -41.15
CA ARG A 150 -15.06 -45.74 -41.81
C ARG A 150 -13.65 -45.15 -41.89
N VAL A 151 -13.50 -43.81 -41.83
CA VAL A 151 -12.20 -43.14 -41.81
C VAL A 151 -11.52 -43.34 -40.45
N LEU A 152 -12.24 -43.11 -39.34
CA LEU A 152 -11.75 -43.36 -37.99
C LEU A 152 -11.45 -44.85 -37.76
N GLU A 153 -12.32 -45.74 -38.23
CA GLU A 153 -12.10 -47.19 -38.21
C GLU A 153 -10.79 -47.57 -38.95
N ALA A 154 -10.55 -46.99 -40.12
CA ALA A 154 -9.30 -47.19 -40.86
C ALA A 154 -8.07 -46.54 -40.20
N ILE A 155 -8.23 -45.41 -39.49
CA ILE A 155 -7.15 -44.81 -38.68
C ILE A 155 -6.81 -45.72 -37.49
N VAL A 156 -7.80 -46.19 -36.73
CA VAL A 156 -7.62 -47.13 -35.62
C VAL A 156 -6.99 -48.43 -36.09
N ALA A 157 -7.40 -48.98 -37.24
CA ALA A 157 -6.79 -50.18 -37.81
C ALA A 157 -5.31 -49.97 -38.18
N ARG A 158 -4.91 -48.77 -38.64
CA ARG A 158 -3.50 -48.41 -38.87
C ARG A 158 -2.75 -48.21 -37.56
N TYR A 159 -3.33 -47.49 -36.59
CA TYR A 159 -2.74 -47.23 -35.27
C TYR A 159 -2.50 -48.53 -34.49
N ALA A 160 -3.52 -49.39 -34.37
CA ALA A 160 -3.40 -50.69 -33.73
C ALA A 160 -2.38 -51.62 -34.42
N GLY A 161 -2.21 -51.49 -35.74
CA GLY A 161 -1.18 -52.19 -36.52
C GLY A 161 0.24 -51.63 -36.38
N GLN A 162 0.40 -50.42 -35.84
CA GLN A 162 1.69 -49.81 -35.49
C GLN A 162 2.02 -49.97 -34.00
N ALA A 163 1.01 -49.91 -33.13
CA ALA A 163 1.15 -50.04 -31.67
C ALA A 163 1.34 -51.49 -31.20
N LYS A 164 0.85 -52.48 -31.96
CA LYS A 164 1.13 -53.91 -31.72
C LYS A 164 2.12 -54.42 -32.76
N ASN A 165 3.29 -54.87 -32.30
CA ASN A 165 4.13 -55.80 -33.06
C ASN A 165 3.35 -57.10 -33.28
N ALA A 166 2.54 -57.14 -34.33
CA ALA A 166 1.65 -58.25 -34.61
C ALA A 166 2.45 -59.44 -35.12
N VAL A 167 2.88 -60.30 -34.18
CA VAL A 167 3.55 -61.58 -34.42
C VAL A 167 2.83 -62.32 -35.56
N VAL A 168 3.55 -62.55 -36.65
CA VAL A 168 3.06 -63.32 -37.81
C VAL A 168 3.59 -64.74 -37.65
N LYS A 169 2.77 -65.74 -37.92
CA LYS A 169 3.17 -67.15 -37.85
C LYS A 169 3.77 -67.61 -39.18
N CYS A 170 4.66 -68.59 -39.13
CA CYS A 170 5.19 -69.27 -40.30
C CYS A 170 4.08 -70.08 -41.00
N GLU A 171 4.03 -70.02 -42.32
CA GLU A 171 3.02 -70.69 -43.14
C GLU A 171 3.45 -72.10 -43.61
N LEU A 172 4.68 -72.51 -43.27
CA LEU A 172 5.31 -73.78 -43.68
C LEU A 172 5.69 -74.69 -42.49
N CYS A 173 5.13 -74.44 -41.30
CA CYS A 173 5.29 -75.34 -40.16
C CYS A 173 4.17 -76.39 -40.14
N GLU A 174 4.51 -77.66 -40.20
CA GLU A 174 3.55 -78.76 -39.96
C GLU A 174 3.31 -78.90 -38.45
N GLY A 175 2.18 -78.37 -37.97
CA GLY A 175 1.78 -78.39 -36.55
C GLY A 175 1.77 -76.99 -35.92
N ASN A 176 2.30 -76.87 -34.70
CA ASN A 176 2.30 -75.59 -33.96
C ASN A 176 3.24 -74.56 -34.63
N ALA A 177 2.65 -73.65 -35.40
CA ALA A 177 3.39 -72.67 -36.17
C ALA A 177 4.24 -71.73 -35.28
N SER A 178 5.54 -71.75 -35.54
CA SER A 178 6.51 -70.84 -34.93
C SER A 178 6.36 -69.42 -35.50
N ASP A 179 6.91 -68.44 -34.80
CA ASP A 179 6.88 -67.04 -35.26
C ASP A 179 7.75 -66.88 -36.51
N ALA A 180 7.22 -66.19 -37.51
CA ALA A 180 7.93 -65.86 -38.72
C ALA A 180 9.06 -64.86 -38.40
N SER A 181 10.26 -65.10 -38.91
CA SER A 181 11.40 -64.20 -38.80
C SER A 181 11.62 -63.38 -40.08
N VAL A 182 11.14 -63.86 -41.24
CA VAL A 182 11.21 -63.16 -42.53
C VAL A 182 9.94 -63.38 -43.36
N TYR A 183 9.68 -62.45 -44.29
CA TYR A 183 8.75 -62.60 -45.40
C TYR A 183 9.54 -62.51 -46.71
N CYS A 184 9.28 -63.42 -47.65
CA CYS A 184 9.88 -63.38 -48.98
C CYS A 184 8.97 -62.63 -49.96
N GLU A 185 9.47 -61.57 -50.58
CA GLU A 185 8.66 -60.74 -51.49
C GLU A 185 8.29 -61.44 -52.81
N GLN A 186 9.07 -62.43 -53.23
CA GLN A 186 8.87 -63.16 -54.50
C GLN A 186 8.16 -64.50 -54.31
N CYS A 187 8.33 -65.16 -53.15
CA CYS A 187 7.55 -66.35 -52.81
C CYS A 187 6.21 -66.01 -52.14
N GLU A 188 6.04 -64.78 -51.66
CA GLU A 188 4.87 -64.27 -50.94
C GLU A 188 4.50 -65.02 -49.65
N VAL A 189 5.49 -65.71 -49.05
CA VAL A 189 5.33 -66.59 -47.88
C VAL A 189 6.10 -66.05 -46.65
N PHE A 190 5.53 -66.26 -45.47
CA PHE A 190 6.15 -66.02 -44.17
C PHE A 190 6.89 -67.26 -43.64
N TYR A 191 8.18 -67.11 -43.34
CA TYR A 191 9.05 -68.18 -42.86
C TYR A 191 9.53 -67.89 -41.43
N CYS A 192 9.47 -68.88 -40.53
CA CYS A 192 10.33 -68.91 -39.34
C CYS A 192 11.78 -69.24 -39.76
N SER A 193 12.74 -69.08 -38.85
CA SER A 193 14.15 -69.30 -39.19
C SER A 193 14.45 -70.73 -39.66
N ALA A 194 13.81 -71.74 -39.08
CA ALA A 194 13.98 -73.14 -39.49
C ALA A 194 13.37 -73.41 -40.89
N CYS A 195 12.13 -72.98 -41.15
CA CYS A 195 11.51 -73.13 -42.47
C CYS A 195 12.23 -72.28 -43.54
N ARG A 196 12.84 -71.16 -43.17
CA ARG A 196 13.70 -70.39 -44.08
C ARG A 196 14.91 -71.23 -44.49
N GLU A 197 15.66 -71.81 -43.55
CA GLU A 197 16.86 -72.57 -43.90
C GLU A 197 16.55 -73.84 -44.69
N ASN A 198 15.44 -74.52 -44.37
CA ASN A 198 15.03 -75.75 -45.06
C ASN A 198 14.35 -75.52 -46.42
N CYS A 199 13.54 -74.45 -46.57
CA CYS A 199 12.70 -74.24 -47.76
C CYS A 199 13.06 -72.98 -48.57
N HIS A 200 13.89 -72.09 -48.02
CA HIS A 200 14.40 -70.86 -48.67
C HIS A 200 15.92 -70.68 -48.39
N PRO A 201 16.77 -71.66 -48.77
CA PRO A 201 18.19 -71.57 -48.50
C PRO A 201 18.83 -70.41 -49.28
N ALA A 202 19.84 -69.76 -48.67
CA ALA A 202 20.54 -68.61 -49.26
C ALA A 202 21.48 -68.95 -50.44
N ARG A 203 21.29 -70.11 -51.08
CA ARG A 203 22.08 -70.64 -52.21
C ARG A 203 21.14 -71.29 -53.21
N GLY A 204 21.47 -71.20 -54.51
CA GLY A 204 20.62 -71.70 -55.59
C GLY A 204 19.61 -70.65 -56.10
N PRO A 205 18.53 -71.06 -56.79
CA PRO A 205 17.64 -70.15 -57.52
C PRO A 205 17.00 -69.04 -56.67
N LEU A 206 16.67 -69.35 -55.42
CA LEU A 206 15.97 -68.45 -54.49
C LEU A 206 16.88 -67.39 -53.84
N ALA A 207 18.20 -67.47 -54.03
CA ALA A 207 19.17 -66.55 -53.41
C ALA A 207 19.03 -65.08 -53.87
N LYS A 208 18.34 -64.84 -55.00
CA LYS A 208 18.02 -63.49 -55.50
C LYS A 208 16.73 -62.89 -54.90
N HIS A 209 16.02 -63.63 -54.05
CA HIS A 209 14.78 -63.14 -53.46
C HIS A 209 15.05 -62.17 -52.31
N SER A 210 14.23 -61.13 -52.23
CA SER A 210 14.27 -60.13 -51.17
C SER A 210 13.52 -60.65 -49.95
N LEU A 211 14.23 -60.73 -48.82
CA LEU A 211 13.68 -61.11 -47.52
C LEU A 211 13.54 -59.85 -46.67
N ILE A 212 12.30 -59.53 -46.27
CA ILE A 212 11.98 -58.35 -45.46
C ILE A 212 11.38 -58.75 -44.10
N PRO A 213 11.43 -57.88 -43.08
CA PRO A 213 10.82 -58.16 -41.78
C PRO A 213 9.31 -58.47 -41.90
N PRO A 214 8.77 -59.43 -41.11
CA PRO A 214 7.37 -59.87 -41.21
C PRO A 214 6.33 -58.76 -41.10
N VAL A 215 6.59 -57.72 -40.30
CA VAL A 215 5.69 -56.55 -40.19
C VAL A 215 5.57 -55.80 -41.52
N LYS A 216 6.69 -55.63 -42.25
CA LYS A 216 6.69 -55.03 -43.61
C LYS A 216 6.08 -55.97 -44.64
N GLY A 217 6.33 -57.28 -44.52
CA GLY A 217 5.68 -58.31 -45.32
C GLY A 217 4.16 -58.30 -45.20
N LYS A 218 3.64 -58.25 -43.96
CA LYS A 218 2.19 -58.19 -43.67
C LYS A 218 1.54 -56.95 -44.28
N ILE A 219 2.23 -55.82 -44.29
CA ILE A 219 1.76 -54.59 -44.97
C ILE A 219 1.74 -54.79 -46.49
N LYS A 220 2.78 -55.39 -47.10
CA LYS A 220 2.80 -55.65 -48.56
C LYS A 220 1.78 -56.69 -49.01
N ALA A 221 1.68 -57.83 -48.34
CA ALA A 221 0.67 -58.85 -48.62
C ALA A 221 -0.76 -58.29 -48.50
N ARG A 222 -1.03 -57.51 -47.45
CA ARG A 222 -2.33 -56.84 -47.26
C ARG A 222 -2.56 -55.71 -48.26
N ALA A 223 -1.53 -54.99 -48.69
CA ALA A 223 -1.61 -53.97 -49.74
C ALA A 223 -1.83 -54.57 -51.14
N LYS A 224 -1.40 -55.81 -51.39
CA LYS A 224 -1.73 -56.56 -52.63
C LYS A 224 -3.18 -57.06 -52.60
N ALA A 225 -3.63 -57.60 -51.47
CA ALA A 225 -5.02 -58.01 -51.25
C ALA A 225 -6.02 -56.84 -51.25
N GLN A 226 -5.64 -55.68 -50.74
CA GLN A 226 -6.46 -54.45 -50.77
C GLN A 226 -6.20 -53.58 -52.02
N GLY A 227 -5.14 -53.85 -52.77
CA GLY A 227 -4.78 -53.14 -54.00
C GLY A 227 -5.80 -53.33 -55.13
N GLN A 228 -6.58 -54.42 -55.09
CA GLN A 228 -7.73 -54.65 -55.98
C GLN A 228 -8.98 -53.83 -55.59
N GLN A 229 -8.96 -53.07 -54.48
CA GLN A 229 -10.09 -52.24 -54.03
C GLN A 229 -9.73 -50.76 -53.78
N ALA A 230 -8.45 -50.39 -53.75
CA ALA A 230 -7.97 -49.03 -53.45
C ALA A 230 -8.38 -47.93 -54.46
N GLY A 231 -9.05 -48.29 -55.55
CA GLY A 231 -9.57 -47.37 -56.57
C GLY A 231 -11.08 -47.45 -56.80
N LYS A 232 -11.85 -48.22 -56.02
CA LYS A 232 -13.31 -48.26 -56.18
C LYS A 232 -13.93 -46.99 -55.58
N PRO A 233 -14.63 -46.15 -56.36
CA PRO A 233 -15.40 -45.04 -55.80
C PRO A 233 -16.41 -45.55 -54.76
N SER A 234 -16.67 -44.74 -53.73
CA SER A 234 -17.67 -45.09 -52.71
C SER A 234 -19.06 -45.04 -53.33
N THR A 235 -19.83 -46.11 -53.22
CA THR A 235 -21.21 -46.17 -53.72
C THR A 235 -22.18 -45.49 -52.76
N CYS A 236 -23.34 -45.07 -53.28
CA CYS A 236 -24.38 -44.42 -52.49
C CYS A 236 -25.10 -45.44 -51.58
N SER A 237 -25.53 -44.99 -50.39
CA SER A 237 -26.29 -45.81 -49.44
C SER A 237 -27.74 -46.06 -49.89
N GLU A 238 -28.33 -45.15 -50.65
CA GLU A 238 -29.67 -45.29 -51.24
C GLU A 238 -29.63 -45.94 -52.63
N HIS A 239 -28.53 -45.75 -53.38
CA HIS A 239 -28.34 -46.24 -54.75
C HIS A 239 -27.03 -47.04 -54.83
N SER A 240 -27.09 -48.34 -54.49
CA SER A 240 -25.90 -49.19 -54.29
C SER A 240 -25.03 -49.42 -55.54
N GLU A 241 -25.60 -49.28 -56.74
CA GLU A 241 -24.90 -49.38 -58.02
C GLU A 241 -24.23 -48.06 -58.44
N GLU A 242 -24.64 -46.94 -57.83
CA GLU A 242 -24.22 -45.59 -58.21
C GLU A 242 -23.08 -45.04 -57.36
N ASN A 243 -22.19 -44.28 -58.01
CA ASN A 243 -20.98 -43.74 -57.38
C ASN A 243 -21.21 -42.34 -56.83
N LEU A 244 -20.71 -42.09 -55.61
CA LEU A 244 -20.67 -40.77 -55.01
C LEU A 244 -19.67 -39.88 -55.76
N SER A 245 -20.18 -38.93 -56.53
CA SER A 245 -19.42 -38.06 -57.44
C SER A 245 -19.54 -36.58 -57.10
N MET A 246 -20.55 -36.20 -56.32
CA MET A 246 -20.90 -34.83 -55.99
C MET A 246 -21.03 -34.64 -54.47
N TYR A 247 -21.02 -33.39 -54.03
CA TYR A 247 -21.20 -32.99 -52.63
C TYR A 247 -22.29 -31.94 -52.53
N CYS A 248 -23.35 -32.25 -51.78
CA CYS A 248 -24.46 -31.34 -51.51
C CYS A 248 -24.04 -30.30 -50.46
N ILE A 249 -24.07 -29.01 -50.82
CA ILE A 249 -23.60 -27.93 -49.94
C ILE A 249 -24.59 -27.66 -48.81
N LEU A 250 -25.88 -27.83 -49.07
CA LEU A 250 -26.94 -27.63 -48.08
C LEU A 250 -26.95 -28.78 -47.05
N CYS A 251 -26.95 -30.02 -47.52
CA CYS A 251 -27.00 -31.21 -46.64
C CYS A 251 -25.63 -31.65 -46.09
N LYS A 252 -24.53 -31.00 -46.50
CA LYS A 252 -23.14 -31.27 -46.07
C LYS A 252 -22.65 -32.71 -46.29
N LEU A 253 -23.23 -33.43 -47.25
CA LEU A 253 -22.97 -34.86 -47.48
C LEU A 253 -22.69 -35.18 -48.96
N PRO A 254 -21.92 -36.25 -49.27
CA PRO A 254 -21.68 -36.69 -50.63
C PRO A 254 -22.93 -37.36 -51.23
N VAL A 255 -23.20 -37.10 -52.50
CA VAL A 255 -24.36 -37.63 -53.25
C VAL A 255 -23.92 -38.23 -54.59
N CYS A 256 -24.69 -39.19 -55.10
CA CYS A 256 -24.54 -39.71 -56.46
C CYS A 256 -25.43 -38.92 -57.44
N TYR A 257 -25.40 -39.30 -58.72
CA TYR A 257 -26.22 -38.67 -59.75
C TYR A 257 -27.73 -38.87 -59.51
N LEU A 258 -28.19 -40.08 -59.21
CA LEU A 258 -29.62 -40.35 -58.97
C LEU A 258 -30.19 -39.59 -57.76
N CYS A 259 -29.41 -39.43 -56.68
CA CYS A 259 -29.81 -38.59 -55.54
C CYS A 259 -30.11 -37.13 -55.92
N LEU A 260 -29.45 -36.61 -56.96
CA LEU A 260 -29.65 -35.26 -57.51
C LEU A 260 -30.71 -35.22 -58.62
N ASN A 261 -30.89 -36.28 -59.41
CA ASN A 261 -31.86 -36.26 -60.51
C ASN A 261 -33.29 -36.62 -60.06
N GLU A 262 -33.40 -37.58 -59.15
CA GLU A 262 -34.68 -38.23 -58.77
C GLU A 262 -34.86 -38.36 -57.25
N GLY A 263 -33.79 -38.22 -56.46
CA GLY A 263 -33.80 -38.36 -55.01
C GLY A 263 -34.06 -37.07 -54.21
N LYS A 264 -33.66 -37.07 -52.94
CA LYS A 264 -33.92 -35.99 -51.97
C LYS A 264 -33.14 -34.69 -52.22
N HIS A 265 -32.35 -34.58 -53.29
CA HIS A 265 -31.43 -33.45 -53.52
C HIS A 265 -31.66 -32.66 -54.81
N VAL A 266 -32.78 -32.87 -55.53
CA VAL A 266 -33.06 -32.24 -56.84
C VAL A 266 -32.86 -30.73 -56.89
N ASN A 267 -33.22 -30.01 -55.82
CA ASN A 267 -33.11 -28.54 -55.75
C ASN A 267 -31.93 -28.05 -54.90
N HIS A 268 -30.93 -28.89 -54.62
CA HIS A 268 -29.79 -28.52 -53.77
C HIS A 268 -28.53 -28.19 -54.57
N GLU A 269 -27.83 -27.10 -54.21
CA GLU A 269 -26.53 -26.78 -54.81
C GLU A 269 -25.52 -27.90 -54.51
N VAL A 270 -24.93 -28.45 -55.57
CA VAL A 270 -23.87 -29.46 -55.51
C VAL A 270 -22.57 -28.96 -56.12
N LYS A 271 -21.45 -29.46 -55.62
CA LYS A 271 -20.11 -29.28 -56.21
C LYS A 271 -19.44 -30.63 -56.44
N ALA A 272 -18.54 -30.72 -57.41
CA ALA A 272 -17.79 -31.95 -57.68
C ALA A 272 -17.03 -32.41 -56.43
N LEU A 273 -17.19 -33.68 -56.04
CA LEU A 273 -16.73 -34.19 -54.74
C LEU A 273 -15.21 -34.02 -54.55
N GLY A 274 -14.43 -34.28 -55.61
CA GLY A 274 -12.97 -34.10 -55.58
C GLY A 274 -12.52 -32.63 -55.44
N ALA A 275 -13.26 -31.69 -56.02
CA ALA A 275 -12.98 -30.26 -55.88
C ALA A 275 -13.32 -29.77 -54.46
N MET A 276 -14.48 -30.15 -53.94
CA MET A 276 -14.88 -29.80 -52.56
C MET A 276 -13.93 -30.40 -51.52
N ALA A 277 -13.52 -31.66 -51.70
CA ALA A 277 -12.52 -32.29 -50.85
C ALA A 277 -11.15 -31.59 -50.91
N LYS A 278 -10.78 -30.98 -52.04
CA LYS A 278 -9.55 -30.15 -52.15
C LYS A 278 -9.70 -28.84 -51.38
N THR A 279 -10.85 -28.16 -51.49
CA THR A 279 -11.14 -26.91 -50.76
C THR A 279 -11.15 -27.14 -49.25
N GLN A 280 -11.93 -28.11 -48.76
CA GLN A 280 -12.00 -28.41 -47.31
C GLN A 280 -10.66 -28.86 -46.72
N LYS A 281 -9.82 -29.58 -47.51
CA LYS A 281 -8.44 -29.91 -47.09
C LYS A 281 -7.53 -28.68 -47.00
N ALA A 282 -7.71 -27.69 -47.88
CA ALA A 282 -6.94 -26.44 -47.84
C ALA A 282 -7.35 -25.57 -46.63
N GLU A 283 -8.65 -25.43 -46.39
CA GLU A 283 -9.23 -24.73 -45.25
C GLU A 283 -8.75 -25.35 -43.92
N LEU A 284 -8.92 -26.66 -43.75
CA LEU A 284 -8.41 -27.39 -42.57
C LEU A 284 -6.90 -27.21 -42.40
N SER A 285 -6.13 -27.24 -43.50
CA SER A 285 -4.69 -26.99 -43.45
C SER A 285 -4.36 -25.59 -42.93
N GLN A 286 -5.09 -24.55 -43.35
CA GLN A 286 -4.87 -23.18 -42.90
C GLN A 286 -5.22 -23.01 -41.40
N THR A 287 -6.35 -23.55 -40.97
CA THR A 287 -6.77 -23.52 -39.56
C THR A 287 -5.81 -24.29 -38.66
N LEU A 288 -5.27 -25.43 -39.12
CA LEU A 288 -4.24 -26.17 -38.41
C LEU A 288 -2.95 -25.35 -38.23
N THR A 289 -2.49 -24.63 -39.27
CA THR A 289 -1.32 -23.75 -39.14
C THR A 289 -1.56 -22.62 -38.12
N SER A 290 -2.76 -22.02 -38.10
CA SER A 290 -3.11 -21.01 -37.09
C SER A 290 -3.12 -21.60 -35.66
N LEU A 291 -3.66 -22.81 -35.48
CA LEU A 291 -3.68 -23.50 -34.19
C LEU A 291 -2.26 -23.90 -33.72
N THR A 292 -1.41 -24.34 -34.63
CA THR A 292 0.03 -24.62 -34.39
C THR A 292 0.76 -23.39 -33.85
N GLU A 293 0.54 -22.21 -34.43
CA GLU A 293 1.14 -20.96 -33.97
C GLU A 293 0.59 -20.51 -32.61
N LYS A 294 -0.73 -20.62 -32.37
CA LYS A 294 -1.32 -20.36 -31.04
C LYS A 294 -0.78 -21.31 -29.97
N ALA A 295 -0.57 -22.58 -30.30
CA ALA A 295 0.03 -23.56 -29.38
C ALA A 295 1.49 -23.22 -29.04
N ARG A 296 2.26 -22.67 -30.00
CA ARG A 296 3.61 -22.13 -29.73
C ARG A 296 3.56 -20.95 -28.78
N GLN A 297 2.70 -19.96 -29.05
CA GLN A 297 2.53 -18.78 -28.18
C GLN A 297 2.10 -19.17 -26.75
N ALA A 298 1.19 -20.13 -26.60
CA ALA A 298 0.80 -20.66 -25.29
C ALA A 298 1.97 -21.35 -24.55
N LYS A 299 2.83 -22.07 -25.28
CA LYS A 299 4.05 -22.67 -24.70
C LYS A 299 5.04 -21.60 -24.24
N ASP A 300 5.27 -20.57 -25.04
CA ASP A 300 6.19 -19.47 -24.71
C ASP A 300 5.66 -18.67 -23.50
N PHE A 301 4.35 -18.44 -23.43
CA PHE A 301 3.68 -17.85 -22.25
C PHE A 301 3.80 -18.71 -20.98
N LEU A 302 3.68 -20.05 -21.11
CA LEU A 302 3.90 -20.97 -19.98
C LEU A 302 5.36 -20.99 -19.49
N VAL A 303 6.34 -20.71 -20.36
CA VAL A 303 7.74 -20.49 -19.94
C VAL A 303 7.85 -19.16 -19.18
N HIS A 304 7.31 -18.08 -19.73
CA HIS A 304 7.33 -16.76 -19.06
C HIS A 304 6.67 -16.77 -17.67
N LEU A 305 5.55 -17.48 -17.51
CA LEU A 305 4.92 -17.67 -16.19
C LEU A 305 5.81 -18.43 -15.20
N LYS A 306 6.57 -19.44 -15.66
CA LYS A 306 7.54 -20.15 -14.81
C LYS A 306 8.71 -19.26 -14.42
N ASP A 307 9.23 -18.48 -15.35
CA ASP A 307 10.30 -17.51 -15.08
C ASP A 307 9.84 -16.47 -14.06
N LYS A 308 8.56 -16.03 -14.12
CA LYS A 308 7.97 -15.14 -13.11
C LYS A 308 7.82 -15.80 -11.73
N VAL A 309 7.46 -17.08 -11.66
CA VAL A 309 7.45 -17.83 -10.39
C VAL A 309 8.86 -17.93 -9.80
N ASN A 310 9.88 -18.24 -10.62
CA ASN A 310 11.27 -18.28 -10.17
C ASN A 310 11.74 -16.89 -9.69
N GLN A 311 11.40 -15.82 -10.41
CA GLN A 311 11.75 -14.45 -10.04
C GLN A 311 11.11 -14.02 -8.70
N VAL A 312 9.87 -14.43 -8.41
CA VAL A 312 9.25 -14.21 -7.09
C VAL A 312 9.98 -14.98 -5.98
N GLN A 313 10.42 -16.21 -6.25
CA GLN A 313 11.21 -17.00 -5.30
C GLN A 313 12.57 -16.35 -5.02
N GLU A 314 13.28 -15.88 -6.05
CA GLU A 314 14.55 -15.14 -5.92
C GLU A 314 14.36 -13.87 -5.08
N CYS A 315 13.39 -13.01 -5.41
CA CYS A 315 13.10 -11.80 -4.64
C CYS A 315 12.70 -12.09 -3.18
N THR A 316 12.05 -13.22 -2.91
CA THR A 316 11.69 -13.62 -1.53
C THR A 316 12.95 -13.96 -0.72
N VAL A 317 13.87 -14.75 -1.29
CA VAL A 317 15.14 -15.11 -0.65
C VAL A 317 16.03 -13.88 -0.42
N GLU A 318 16.07 -12.94 -1.39
CA GLU A 318 16.79 -11.66 -1.22
C GLU A 318 16.20 -10.80 -0.09
N PHE A 319 14.87 -10.74 0.01
CA PHE A 319 14.18 -10.01 1.08
C PHE A 319 14.43 -10.63 2.46
N GLU A 320 14.35 -11.96 2.59
CA GLU A 320 14.68 -12.69 3.81
C GLU A 320 16.13 -12.45 4.25
N ALA A 321 17.09 -12.53 3.31
CA ALA A 321 18.50 -12.25 3.59
C ALA A 321 18.73 -10.81 4.05
N SER A 322 18.03 -9.83 3.46
CA SER A 322 18.09 -8.41 3.86
C SER A 322 17.52 -8.19 5.28
N LEU A 323 16.42 -8.87 5.61
CA LEU A 323 15.81 -8.83 6.94
C LEU A 323 16.77 -9.39 8.01
N VAL A 324 17.37 -10.55 7.76
CA VAL A 324 18.37 -11.15 8.66
C VAL A 324 19.56 -10.21 8.87
N ALA A 325 20.12 -9.66 7.79
CA ALA A 325 21.23 -8.72 7.87
C ALA A 325 20.90 -7.46 8.71
N LYS A 326 19.67 -6.96 8.63
CA LYS A 326 19.20 -5.81 9.44
C LYS A 326 19.05 -6.15 10.93
N PHE A 327 18.57 -7.35 11.27
CA PHE A 327 18.54 -7.79 12.66
C PHE A 327 19.95 -8.06 13.22
N ASP A 328 20.85 -8.63 12.43
CA ASP A 328 22.26 -8.81 12.82
C ASP A 328 22.97 -7.49 13.09
N GLU A 329 22.71 -6.44 12.28
CA GLU A 329 23.21 -5.07 12.50
C GLU A 329 22.74 -4.50 13.86
N LEU A 330 21.46 -4.68 14.21
CA LEU A 330 20.91 -4.27 15.51
C LEU A 330 21.49 -5.08 16.67
N ILE A 331 21.65 -6.39 16.52
CA ILE A 331 22.25 -7.28 17.51
C ILE A 331 23.71 -6.87 17.76
N GLU A 332 24.47 -6.55 16.72
CA GLU A 332 25.87 -6.13 16.84
C GLU A 332 25.99 -4.73 17.48
N ALA A 333 25.08 -3.81 17.17
CA ALA A 333 24.98 -2.53 17.86
C ALA A 333 24.69 -2.71 19.37
N LEU A 334 23.78 -3.61 19.74
CA LEU A 334 23.46 -3.95 21.14
C LEU A 334 24.64 -4.62 21.85
N LYS A 335 25.32 -5.59 21.22
CA LYS A 335 26.55 -6.20 21.75
C LYS A 335 27.63 -5.14 21.97
N LYS A 336 27.88 -4.29 20.98
CA LYS A 336 28.85 -3.18 21.08
C LYS A 336 28.49 -2.19 22.18
N ARG A 337 27.21 -1.88 22.39
CA ARG A 337 26.75 -1.03 23.51
C ARG A 337 26.91 -1.72 24.86
N LYS A 338 26.61 -3.02 24.97
CA LYS A 338 26.89 -3.85 26.15
C LYS A 338 28.39 -3.89 26.46
N GLU A 339 29.22 -4.15 25.46
CA GLU A 339 30.67 -4.10 25.61
C GLU A 339 31.16 -2.70 25.99
N MET A 340 30.58 -1.64 25.43
CA MET A 340 30.92 -0.26 25.80
C MET A 340 30.54 0.04 27.26
N LEU A 341 29.38 -0.42 27.73
CA LEU A 341 28.97 -0.28 29.14
C LEU A 341 29.86 -1.10 30.08
N ILE A 342 30.25 -2.31 29.69
CA ILE A 342 31.17 -3.18 30.44
C ILE A 342 32.61 -2.63 30.41
N ARG A 343 33.07 -2.07 29.28
CA ARG A 343 34.35 -1.36 29.14
C ARG A 343 34.36 -0.08 29.95
N GLN A 344 33.30 0.73 29.89
CA GLN A 344 33.10 1.87 30.80
C GLN A 344 33.18 1.40 32.26
N ALA A 345 32.56 0.29 32.64
CA ALA A 345 32.66 -0.25 34.01
C ALA A 345 34.04 -0.85 34.37
N SER A 346 34.86 -1.29 33.41
CA SER A 346 36.09 -2.07 33.67
C SER A 346 37.41 -1.35 33.35
N GLU A 347 37.40 -0.35 32.46
CA GLU A 347 38.52 0.54 32.10
C GLU A 347 38.58 1.81 32.97
N ILE A 348 37.57 2.05 33.82
CA ILE A 348 37.60 3.01 34.96
C ILE A 348 38.82 2.83 35.90
N ARG A 349 39.57 1.74 35.76
CA ARG A 349 40.83 1.46 36.44
C ARG A 349 42.07 2.19 35.90
N LYS A 350 42.04 2.87 34.73
CA LYS A 350 43.29 3.33 34.07
C LYS A 350 43.46 4.80 33.68
N ASN A 351 42.44 5.67 33.66
CA ASN A 351 42.64 7.10 33.35
C ASN A 351 41.78 8.06 34.21
N THR A 352 42.32 9.26 34.47
CA THR A 352 41.93 10.18 35.56
C THR A 352 41.31 11.48 35.06
N ALA A 353 40.01 11.67 35.34
CA ALA A 353 39.30 12.95 35.55
C ALA A 353 37.79 12.65 35.63
N GLN A 354 37.19 12.19 34.52
CA GLN A 354 35.77 11.86 34.46
C GLN A 354 35.41 10.59 35.26
N ALA A 355 36.34 9.63 35.32
CA ALA A 355 36.26 8.49 36.22
C ALA A 355 36.26 8.88 37.71
N GLU A 356 36.77 10.07 38.05
CA GLU A 356 36.81 10.57 39.42
C GLU A 356 35.46 11.12 39.86
N ALA A 357 34.67 11.74 38.96
CA ALA A 357 33.32 12.21 39.26
C ALA A 357 32.35 11.06 39.59
N PHE A 358 32.28 10.01 38.76
CA PHE A 358 31.40 8.86 39.02
C PHE A 358 31.91 7.99 40.19
N ARG A 359 33.24 7.79 40.29
CA ARG A 359 33.86 7.19 41.49
C ARG A 359 33.48 7.99 42.73
N ASN A 360 33.55 9.32 42.71
CA ASN A 360 33.14 10.16 43.82
C ASN A 360 31.67 9.96 44.19
N VAL A 361 30.73 9.76 43.26
CA VAL A 361 29.33 9.50 43.63
C VAL A 361 29.17 8.13 44.30
N VAL A 362 29.61 7.05 43.65
CA VAL A 362 29.45 5.68 44.17
C VAL A 362 30.28 5.44 45.44
N GLN A 363 31.48 6.02 45.51
CA GLN A 363 32.35 5.95 46.69
C GLN A 363 31.84 6.86 47.81
N ARG A 364 31.33 8.08 47.54
CA ARG A 364 30.67 8.89 48.60
C ARG A 364 29.46 8.17 49.16
N GLU A 365 28.63 7.56 48.32
CA GLU A 365 27.44 6.83 48.80
C GLU A 365 27.84 5.63 49.65
N ARG A 366 28.81 4.83 49.17
CA ARG A 366 29.41 3.73 49.93
C ARG A 366 30.04 4.20 51.24
N GLU A 367 30.83 5.27 51.22
CA GLU A 367 31.51 5.83 52.41
C GLU A 367 30.50 6.43 53.39
N PHE A 368 29.46 7.11 52.89
CA PHE A 368 28.37 7.67 53.68
C PHE A 368 27.58 6.55 54.38
N LYS A 369 27.06 5.57 53.63
CA LYS A 369 26.38 4.39 54.21
C LYS A 369 27.30 3.63 55.18
N THR A 370 28.56 3.39 54.82
CA THR A 370 29.54 2.71 55.69
C THR A 370 29.83 3.51 56.97
N LYS A 371 29.94 4.84 56.89
CA LYS A 371 30.19 5.73 58.03
C LYS A 371 28.97 5.84 58.94
N MET A 372 27.76 5.89 58.37
CA MET A 372 26.49 5.81 59.09
C MET A 372 26.41 4.51 59.91
N ILE A 373 26.62 3.36 59.26
CA ILE A 373 26.62 2.04 59.94
C ILE A 373 27.69 1.98 61.03
N LYS A 374 28.93 2.40 60.74
CA LYS A 374 30.03 2.39 61.73
C LYS A 374 29.76 3.31 62.93
N ASN A 375 29.18 4.48 62.71
CA ASN A 375 28.78 5.38 63.80
C ASN A 375 27.67 4.75 64.65
N HIS A 376 26.68 4.10 64.04
CA HIS A 376 25.61 3.41 64.76
C HIS A 376 26.15 2.25 65.61
N ILE A 377 27.03 1.42 65.04
CA ILE A 377 27.76 0.36 65.78
C ILE A 377 28.53 0.95 66.97
N GLY A 378 29.21 2.08 66.78
CA GLY A 378 29.93 2.79 67.85
C GLY A 378 29.02 3.27 68.98
N GLN A 379 27.88 3.88 68.64
CA GLN A 379 26.89 4.35 69.60
C GLN A 379 26.29 3.19 70.42
N CYS A 380 25.80 2.14 69.74
CA CYS A 380 25.29 0.94 70.41
C CYS A 380 26.35 0.28 71.29
N SER A 381 27.62 0.21 70.85
CA SER A 381 28.71 -0.38 71.63
C SER A 381 29.03 0.42 72.90
N CYS A 382 29.07 1.76 72.82
CA CYS A 382 29.28 2.62 73.99
C CYS A 382 28.12 2.53 74.99
N LYS A 383 26.88 2.52 74.50
CA LYS A 383 25.69 2.41 75.35
C LYS A 383 25.55 1.04 75.99
N LEU A 384 25.95 -0.03 75.28
CA LEU A 384 26.05 -1.38 75.83
C LEU A 384 27.01 -1.41 77.02
N LYS A 385 28.23 -0.90 76.87
CA LYS A 385 29.21 -0.79 77.96
C LYS A 385 28.67 -0.01 79.16
N GLN A 386 28.03 1.14 78.93
CA GLN A 386 27.42 1.94 79.99
C GLN A 386 26.29 1.21 80.71
N THR A 387 25.48 0.44 79.97
CA THR A 387 24.36 -0.34 80.52
C THR A 387 24.87 -1.53 81.33
N THR A 388 25.89 -2.25 80.84
CA THR A 388 26.56 -3.33 81.60
C THR A 388 27.12 -2.81 82.92
N GLY A 389 27.86 -1.70 82.93
CA GLY A 389 28.38 -1.11 84.17
C GLY A 389 27.29 -0.62 85.12
N LEU A 390 26.15 -0.13 84.62
CA LEU A 390 24.99 0.23 85.45
C LEU A 390 24.32 -1.01 86.05
N LEU A 391 24.24 -2.13 85.31
CA LEU A 391 23.71 -3.40 85.80
C LEU A 391 24.63 -4.00 86.87
N GLU A 392 25.95 -4.02 86.66
CA GLU A 392 26.92 -4.47 87.64
C GLU A 392 26.86 -3.63 88.93
N TYR A 393 26.82 -2.30 88.81
CA TYR A 393 26.62 -1.42 89.98
C TYR A 393 25.29 -1.67 90.69
N ALA A 394 24.20 -1.90 89.95
CA ALA A 394 22.91 -2.21 90.56
C ALA A 394 22.93 -3.56 91.29
N ILE A 395 23.61 -4.57 90.74
CA ILE A 395 23.83 -5.87 91.40
C ILE A 395 24.66 -5.71 92.67
N GLU A 396 25.67 -4.85 92.69
CA GLU A 396 26.47 -4.61 93.90
C GLU A 396 25.66 -3.88 94.99
N VAL A 397 24.89 -2.85 94.62
CA VAL A 397 24.00 -2.14 95.56
C VAL A 397 22.91 -3.07 96.14
N MET A 398 22.44 -4.06 95.38
CA MET A 398 21.50 -5.08 95.88
C MET A 398 22.09 -6.04 96.93
N LYS A 399 23.41 -6.03 97.17
CA LYS A 399 24.06 -6.84 98.22
C LYS A 399 24.17 -6.11 99.56
N GLU A 400 23.83 -4.82 99.61
CA GLU A 400 23.86 -4.04 100.84
C GLU A 400 22.92 -4.65 101.89
N GLN A 401 23.40 -4.78 103.13
CA GLN A 401 22.67 -5.45 104.21
C GLN A 401 21.98 -4.46 105.16
N ASP A 402 22.38 -3.17 105.18
CA ASP A 402 21.62 -2.14 105.90
C ASP A 402 20.43 -1.62 105.04
N PRO A 403 19.17 -1.83 105.49
CA PRO A 403 18.00 -1.32 104.77
C PRO A 403 17.97 0.20 104.65
N ALA A 404 18.55 0.94 105.62
CA ALA A 404 18.52 2.41 105.58
C ALA A 404 19.46 2.96 104.50
N ALA A 405 20.71 2.51 104.47
CA ALA A 405 21.67 2.84 103.41
C ALA A 405 21.17 2.45 102.01
N PHE A 406 20.58 1.24 101.87
CA PHE A 406 19.99 0.80 100.60
C PHE A 406 18.85 1.70 100.12
N LEU A 407 17.93 2.08 101.01
CA LEU A 407 16.79 2.94 100.66
C LEU A 407 17.22 4.36 100.26
N MET A 408 18.32 4.89 100.81
CA MET A 408 18.86 6.19 100.40
C MET A 408 19.34 6.24 98.94
N VAL A 409 19.77 5.11 98.36
CA VAL A 409 20.36 5.06 97.00
C VAL A 409 19.40 4.44 95.97
N SER A 410 18.60 3.45 96.36
CA SER A 410 17.77 2.63 95.46
C SER A 410 16.77 3.45 94.62
N GLY A 411 16.10 4.46 95.19
CA GLY A 411 15.14 5.29 94.44
C GLY A 411 15.76 6.08 93.27
N ALA A 412 17.00 6.56 93.44
CA ALA A 412 17.76 7.22 92.37
C ALA A 412 18.27 6.20 91.34
N LEU A 413 18.72 5.03 91.80
CA LEU A 413 19.18 3.93 90.95
C LEU A 413 18.08 3.37 90.04
N ILE A 414 16.88 3.11 90.58
CA ILE A 414 15.71 2.63 89.82
C ILE A 414 15.36 3.60 88.68
N ASN A 415 15.40 4.91 88.95
CA ASN A 415 15.16 5.92 87.92
C ASN A 415 16.26 5.94 86.84
N ARG A 416 17.53 5.74 87.19
CA ARG A 416 18.64 5.61 86.22
C ARG A 416 18.49 4.38 85.32
N VAL A 417 18.11 3.23 85.90
CA VAL A 417 17.87 1.98 85.14
C VAL A 417 16.69 2.16 84.19
N ARG A 418 15.54 2.63 84.68
CA ARG A 418 14.33 2.89 83.88
C ARG A 418 14.56 3.89 82.75
N HIS A 419 15.34 4.95 82.99
CA HIS A 419 15.70 5.91 81.95
C HIS A 419 16.58 5.27 80.86
N THR A 420 17.53 4.42 81.26
CA THR A 420 18.40 3.68 80.34
C THR A 420 17.60 2.72 79.45
N GLU A 421 16.65 1.98 80.04
CA GLU A 421 15.74 1.06 79.33
C GLU A 421 14.89 1.76 78.25
N VAL A 422 14.25 2.89 78.59
CA VAL A 422 13.48 3.69 77.62
C VAL A 422 14.38 4.26 76.52
N SER A 423 15.62 4.59 76.86
CA SER A 423 16.61 5.11 75.91
C SER A 423 17.11 4.04 74.92
N TRP A 424 17.14 2.76 75.31
CA TRP A 424 17.40 1.64 74.39
C TRP A 424 16.28 1.44 73.37
N LYS A 425 15.02 1.48 73.82
CA LYS A 425 13.85 1.33 72.94
C LYS A 425 13.84 2.37 71.80
N LYS A 426 14.35 3.59 72.05
CA LYS A 426 14.48 4.62 71.00
C LYS A 426 15.62 4.37 70.01
N GLU A 427 16.74 3.78 70.44
CA GLU A 427 17.89 3.53 69.55
C GLU A 427 17.71 2.28 68.69
N MET A 428 17.09 1.21 69.18
CA MET A 428 16.88 0.01 68.35
C MET A 428 15.86 0.24 67.22
N ILE A 429 14.98 1.23 67.32
CA ILE A 429 14.05 1.63 66.24
C ILE A 429 14.80 2.24 65.03
N LEU A 430 16.04 2.73 65.19
CA LEU A 430 16.84 3.28 64.09
C LEU A 430 17.37 2.21 63.11
N GLU A 431 17.34 0.92 63.47
CA GLU A 431 17.83 -0.18 62.62
C GLU A 431 17.14 -0.25 61.24
N HIS A 432 15.90 0.22 61.13
CA HIS A 432 15.10 0.14 59.90
C HIS A 432 15.41 1.23 58.85
N ARG A 433 16.41 2.10 59.04
CA ARG A 433 16.64 3.27 58.17
C ARG A 433 17.90 3.25 57.30
N VAL A 434 18.69 2.18 57.30
CA VAL A 434 19.93 2.12 56.51
C VAL A 434 19.93 0.90 55.59
N ASP A 435 19.46 1.10 54.36
CA ASP A 435 19.42 0.08 53.32
C ASP A 435 20.81 -0.16 52.69
N ALA A 436 21.13 -1.44 52.45
CA ALA A 436 22.37 -1.89 51.83
C ALA A 436 22.33 -1.91 50.30
N GLU A 437 21.16 -1.79 49.67
CA GLU A 437 21.02 -1.80 48.21
C GLU A 437 21.57 -0.51 47.54
N PHE A 438 21.95 -0.62 46.27
CA PHE A 438 22.39 0.51 45.44
C PHE A 438 21.20 1.05 44.64
N ASP A 439 20.88 2.33 44.81
CA ASP A 439 19.79 3.02 44.12
C ASP A 439 20.19 3.43 42.68
N LEU A 440 20.58 2.44 41.86
CA LEU A 440 21.08 2.61 40.49
C LEU A 440 20.62 1.45 39.60
N THR A 441 19.63 1.70 38.74
CA THR A 441 19.06 0.71 37.80
C THR A 441 19.35 1.09 36.33
N LEU A 442 19.48 0.08 35.47
CA LEU A 442 19.52 0.27 34.01
C LEU A 442 18.09 0.28 33.44
N ASP A 443 17.63 1.43 32.93
CA ASP A 443 16.37 1.49 32.19
C ASP A 443 16.55 0.91 30.77
N SER A 444 16.02 -0.29 30.55
CA SER A 444 15.93 -0.95 29.24
C SER A 444 14.57 -0.74 28.55
N GLY A 445 13.58 -0.16 29.24
CA GLY A 445 12.21 -0.03 28.77
C GLY A 445 12.05 0.68 27.42
N PRO A 446 12.70 1.84 27.18
CA PRO A 446 12.64 2.52 25.89
C PRO A 446 13.13 1.69 24.71
N VAL A 447 14.18 0.86 24.92
CA VAL A 447 14.77 0.02 23.86
C VAL A 447 13.87 -1.18 23.55
N LEU A 448 13.31 -1.82 24.58
CA LEU A 448 12.35 -2.92 24.39
C LEU A 448 11.11 -2.45 23.63
N ARG A 449 10.52 -1.31 24.02
CA ARG A 449 9.39 -0.71 23.30
C ARG A 449 9.70 -0.32 21.85
N ALA A 450 10.96 -0.01 21.53
CA ALA A 450 11.38 0.25 20.16
C ALA A 450 11.47 -1.04 19.32
N ILE A 451 11.94 -2.14 19.92
CA ILE A 451 12.00 -3.47 19.28
C ILE A 451 10.58 -4.03 19.07
N GLU A 452 9.69 -3.92 20.06
CA GLU A 452 8.29 -4.35 19.97
C GLU A 452 7.47 -3.63 18.88
N ARG A 453 7.92 -2.43 18.46
CA ARG A 453 7.29 -1.63 17.40
C ARG A 453 7.83 -1.93 15.99
N LEU A 454 8.83 -2.80 15.86
CA LEU A 454 9.32 -3.24 14.55
C LEU A 454 8.21 -3.99 13.81
N SER A 455 7.92 -3.52 12.60
CA SER A 455 6.81 -3.97 11.76
C SER A 455 7.22 -3.88 10.31
N PHE A 456 6.70 -4.78 9.48
CA PHE A 456 6.80 -4.63 8.02
C PHE A 456 6.00 -3.40 7.59
N LYS A 457 6.62 -2.52 6.80
CA LYS A 457 6.00 -1.31 6.28
C LYS A 457 6.05 -1.33 4.76
N GLU A 458 4.90 -1.14 4.15
CA GLU A 458 4.78 -1.00 2.70
C GLU A 458 5.49 0.29 2.26
N MET A 459 6.51 0.18 1.41
CA MET A 459 7.25 1.33 0.89
C MET A 459 6.48 2.00 -0.27
N LYS A 460 5.37 2.65 0.07
CA LYS A 460 4.73 3.66 -0.76
C LYS A 460 4.96 5.05 -0.17
N VAL A 461 4.97 6.08 -1.02
CA VAL A 461 4.90 7.48 -0.56
C VAL A 461 3.60 7.71 0.21
N PRO A 462 3.55 8.67 1.15
CA PRO A 462 2.33 8.96 1.88
C PRO A 462 1.18 9.43 0.97
N ASP A 463 -0.03 9.02 1.31
CA ASP A 463 -1.27 9.63 0.83
C ASP A 463 -1.40 11.05 1.45
N PRO A 464 -2.12 12.00 0.80
CA PRO A 464 -2.28 13.38 1.29
C PRO A 464 -2.75 13.51 2.75
N PRO A 465 -2.11 14.37 3.56
CA PRO A 465 -2.59 14.71 4.91
C PRO A 465 -3.95 15.40 4.90
N ILE A 466 -4.70 15.26 5.99
CA ILE A 466 -6.04 15.83 6.14
C ILE A 466 -5.93 17.07 7.03
N ILE A 467 -6.29 18.24 6.51
CA ILE A 467 -6.37 19.49 7.28
C ILE A 467 -7.61 19.43 8.20
N ILE A 468 -7.44 19.78 9.47
CA ILE A 468 -8.51 19.82 10.48
C ILE A 468 -9.02 21.25 10.54
N THR A 469 -10.00 21.58 9.70
CA THR A 469 -10.50 22.95 9.50
C THR A 469 -10.97 23.63 10.78
N GLU A 470 -11.61 22.89 11.70
CA GLU A 470 -12.10 23.41 12.98
C GLU A 470 -10.99 23.80 13.98
N ASN A 471 -9.76 23.34 13.75
CA ASN A 471 -8.58 23.65 14.54
C ASN A 471 -7.64 24.64 13.84
N CYS A 472 -8.02 25.15 12.67
CA CYS A 472 -7.31 26.23 11.99
C CYS A 472 -7.90 27.59 12.41
N SER A 473 -7.05 28.58 12.67
CA SER A 473 -7.46 29.95 13.02
C SER A 473 -6.61 31.00 12.31
N ALA A 474 -7.14 32.21 12.21
CA ALA A 474 -6.38 33.40 11.85
C ALA A 474 -6.57 34.43 12.97
N GLU A 475 -5.46 34.92 13.52
CA GLU A 475 -5.43 35.82 14.66
C GLU A 475 -4.45 36.95 14.37
N ASN A 476 -4.96 38.19 14.30
CA ASN A 476 -4.17 39.37 13.93
C ASN A 476 -3.45 39.16 12.57
N ASN A 477 -2.11 39.10 12.58
CA ASN A 477 -1.23 38.84 11.44
C ASN A 477 -0.61 37.43 11.46
N SER A 478 -1.22 36.50 12.18
CA SER A 478 -0.82 35.09 12.28
C SER A 478 -1.92 34.17 11.75
N VAL A 479 -1.53 33.03 11.20
CA VAL A 479 -2.44 31.90 10.91
C VAL A 479 -1.94 30.63 11.56
N THR A 480 -2.83 29.89 12.22
CA THR A 480 -2.57 28.57 12.78
C THR A 480 -3.25 27.52 11.93
N LEU A 481 -2.48 26.51 11.51
CA LEU A 481 -2.97 25.34 10.77
C LEU A 481 -2.80 24.09 11.60
N ALA A 482 -3.77 23.18 11.51
CA ALA A 482 -3.76 21.86 12.14
C ALA A 482 -4.14 20.78 11.12
N TRP A 483 -3.51 19.61 11.22
CA TRP A 483 -3.69 18.50 10.28
C TRP A 483 -3.46 17.15 10.94
N GLN A 484 -3.77 16.06 10.23
CA GLN A 484 -3.52 14.69 10.67
C GLN A 484 -3.01 13.81 9.51
N PRO A 485 -2.24 12.74 9.80
CA PRO A 485 -1.82 11.80 8.77
C PRO A 485 -3.04 11.07 8.17
N HIS A 486 -2.93 10.69 6.89
CA HIS A 486 -3.92 9.81 6.28
C HIS A 486 -3.89 8.41 6.95
N PRO A 487 -5.04 7.78 7.28
CA PRO A 487 -5.07 6.56 8.09
C PRO A 487 -4.29 5.35 7.52
N SER A 488 -4.11 5.28 6.20
CA SER A 488 -3.35 4.23 5.50
C SER A 488 -1.87 4.58 5.24
N SER A 489 -1.36 5.67 5.82
CA SER A 489 -0.03 6.19 5.51
C SER A 489 0.93 6.16 6.69
N TRP A 490 2.14 5.64 6.41
CA TRP A 490 3.28 5.83 7.30
C TRP A 490 3.98 7.15 6.96
N VAL A 491 3.95 8.10 7.90
CA VAL A 491 4.51 9.45 7.74
C VAL A 491 5.70 9.65 8.68
N GLU A 492 6.79 10.24 8.17
CA GLU A 492 7.98 10.61 8.96
C GLU A 492 8.06 12.11 9.25
N GLY A 493 7.33 12.92 8.49
CA GLY A 493 7.10 14.34 8.72
C GLY A 493 6.24 14.97 7.60
N TYR A 494 6.10 16.29 7.66
CA TYR A 494 5.25 17.11 6.81
C TYR A 494 6.01 18.33 6.30
N VAL A 495 5.59 18.82 5.14
CA VAL A 495 5.93 20.15 4.63
C VAL A 495 4.63 20.93 4.50
N LEU A 496 4.56 22.09 5.14
CA LEU A 496 3.47 23.05 5.00
C LEU A 496 3.97 24.22 4.15
N GLU A 497 3.19 24.55 3.13
CA GLU A 497 3.42 25.67 2.24
C GLU A 497 2.30 26.70 2.32
N LEU A 498 2.67 27.97 2.24
CA LEU A 498 1.77 29.12 2.19
C LEU A 498 2.09 29.96 0.94
N ASP A 499 1.08 30.53 0.29
CA ASP A 499 1.31 31.50 -0.79
C ASP A 499 1.73 32.90 -0.26
N ASP A 500 1.90 33.86 -1.15
CA ASP A 500 2.30 35.23 -0.82
C ASP A 500 1.12 36.16 -0.44
N GLY A 501 -0.10 35.61 -0.36
CA GLY A 501 -1.33 36.38 -0.12
C GLY A 501 -1.83 37.18 -1.33
N ASN A 502 -1.26 36.98 -2.53
CA ASN A 502 -1.74 37.57 -3.79
C ASN A 502 -2.00 36.49 -4.86
N ASN A 503 -2.18 35.22 -4.48
CA ASN A 503 -2.19 34.05 -5.38
C ASN A 503 -0.86 33.85 -6.16
N GLY A 504 0.28 34.23 -5.55
CA GLY A 504 1.61 34.00 -6.08
C GLY A 504 2.14 32.59 -5.83
N GLU A 505 3.47 32.45 -5.77
CA GLU A 505 4.12 31.16 -5.53
C GLU A 505 4.01 30.72 -4.07
N PHE A 506 3.69 29.43 -3.87
CA PHE A 506 3.78 28.75 -2.59
C PHE A 506 5.23 28.68 -2.08
N ARG A 507 5.42 28.86 -0.77
CA ARG A 507 6.71 28.78 -0.08
C ARG A 507 6.61 27.88 1.13
N GLU A 508 7.65 27.09 1.37
CA GLU A 508 7.77 26.27 2.57
C GLU A 508 7.88 27.16 3.81
N VAL A 509 6.90 27.06 4.71
CA VAL A 509 6.87 27.79 5.99
C VAL A 509 7.11 26.87 7.19
N TYR A 510 6.97 25.56 7.01
CA TYR A 510 7.29 24.56 8.04
C TYR A 510 7.74 23.22 7.43
N TYR A 511 8.74 22.61 8.05
CA TYR A 511 9.24 21.26 7.74
C TYR A 511 9.51 20.52 9.06
N GLY A 512 8.80 19.42 9.34
CA GLY A 512 8.95 18.70 10.60
C GLY A 512 7.87 17.67 10.90
N ARG A 513 7.75 17.23 12.16
CA ARG A 513 6.86 16.13 12.58
C ARG A 513 5.56 16.54 13.26
N GLU A 514 5.45 17.81 13.64
CA GLU A 514 4.27 18.31 14.31
C GLU A 514 3.07 18.32 13.35
N THR A 515 1.89 18.28 13.96
CA THR A 515 0.58 18.26 13.27
C THR A 515 -0.15 19.59 13.41
N MET A 516 0.56 20.62 13.87
CA MET A 516 0.06 21.98 14.05
C MET A 516 1.23 22.96 13.87
N CYS A 517 0.99 24.08 13.21
CA CYS A 517 1.97 25.15 13.02
C CYS A 517 1.29 26.52 12.96
N THR A 518 1.86 27.50 13.66
CA THR A 518 1.46 28.92 13.54
C THR A 518 2.51 29.66 12.71
N VAL A 519 2.05 30.35 11.68
CA VAL A 519 2.84 31.21 10.80
C VAL A 519 2.52 32.66 11.16
N ASP A 520 3.50 33.37 11.73
CA ASP A 520 3.40 34.79 12.13
C ASP A 520 4.13 35.71 11.15
N GLY A 521 3.87 37.01 11.25
CA GLY A 521 4.51 38.05 10.43
C GLY A 521 3.87 38.25 9.05
N LEU A 522 2.63 37.79 8.87
CA LEU A 522 1.88 37.95 7.62
C LEU A 522 1.37 39.39 7.43
N HIS A 523 0.86 39.70 6.24
CA HIS A 523 0.18 40.98 5.98
C HIS A 523 -1.24 40.96 6.55
N PHE A 524 -1.69 42.10 7.08
CA PHE A 524 -3.09 42.34 7.45
C PHE A 524 -3.99 42.44 6.20
N ASP A 525 -5.29 42.24 6.40
CA ASP A 525 -6.33 42.20 5.36
C ASP A 525 -5.86 41.44 4.12
N THR A 526 -5.31 40.25 4.34
CA THR A 526 -4.69 39.45 3.26
C THR A 526 -5.13 37.99 3.40
N THR A 527 -5.64 37.46 2.30
CA THR A 527 -6.10 36.08 2.18
C THR A 527 -4.95 35.19 1.71
N TYR A 528 -4.57 34.23 2.54
CA TYR A 528 -3.51 33.26 2.26
C TYR A 528 -4.06 31.89 1.92
N ASN A 529 -3.47 31.24 0.92
CA ASN A 529 -3.72 29.86 0.57
C ASN A 529 -2.63 28.96 1.20
N ALA A 530 -3.05 27.88 1.84
CA ALA A 530 -2.15 26.93 2.50
C ALA A 530 -2.37 25.50 2.00
N ARG A 531 -1.30 24.70 1.90
CA ARG A 531 -1.35 23.28 1.51
C ARG A 531 -0.26 22.48 2.22
N ILE A 532 -0.49 21.18 2.44
CA ILE A 532 0.40 20.32 3.21
C ILE A 532 0.67 19.02 2.46
N LYS A 533 1.92 18.58 2.41
CA LYS A 533 2.32 17.23 1.95
C LYS A 533 2.99 16.46 3.09
N ALA A 534 2.88 15.14 3.07
CA ALA A 534 3.62 14.25 3.98
C ALA A 534 4.82 13.63 3.26
N TYR A 535 5.87 13.30 4.01
CA TYR A 535 7.04 12.58 3.48
C TYR A 535 7.40 11.37 4.35
N ASN A 536 8.02 10.37 3.73
CA ASN A 536 8.65 9.22 4.39
C ASN A 536 9.89 8.78 3.59
N HIS A 537 10.51 7.66 3.97
CA HIS A 537 11.72 7.16 3.32
C HIS A 537 11.55 6.74 1.84
N ALA A 538 10.32 6.56 1.35
CA ALA A 538 10.02 6.31 -0.05
C ALA A 538 9.91 7.61 -0.89
N GLY A 539 9.73 8.77 -0.23
CA GLY A 539 9.65 10.08 -0.87
C GLY A 539 8.56 10.98 -0.27
N GLU A 540 8.30 12.08 -0.98
CA GLU A 540 7.19 13.00 -0.72
C GLU A 540 5.90 12.48 -1.38
N GLY A 541 4.78 12.63 -0.67
CA GLY A 541 3.44 12.36 -1.17
C GLY A 541 2.81 13.58 -1.85
N ASP A 542 1.60 13.39 -2.35
CA ASP A 542 0.78 14.47 -2.91
C ASP A 542 0.33 15.48 -1.82
N TYR A 543 -0.02 16.70 -2.24
CA TYR A 543 -0.55 17.73 -1.35
C TYR A 543 -2.00 17.44 -0.94
N SER A 544 -2.36 17.91 0.26
CA SER A 544 -3.73 18.03 0.75
C SER A 544 -4.60 18.91 -0.16
N GLU A 545 -5.92 18.84 0.01
CA GLU A 545 -6.77 19.95 -0.39
C GLU A 545 -6.30 21.24 0.30
N GLY A 546 -6.34 22.36 -0.42
CA GLY A 546 -5.88 23.65 0.08
C GLY A 546 -6.93 24.30 0.99
N ILE A 547 -6.47 25.00 2.02
CA ILE A 547 -7.31 25.85 2.88
C ILE A 547 -6.98 27.33 2.65
N CYS A 548 -7.99 28.17 2.80
CA CYS A 548 -7.93 29.61 2.62
C CYS A 548 -8.19 30.30 3.96
N LEU A 549 -7.28 31.19 4.39
CA LEU A 549 -7.33 31.87 5.70
C LEU A 549 -7.07 33.36 5.50
N GLN A 550 -7.91 34.24 6.05
CA GLN A 550 -7.75 35.70 5.98
C GLN A 550 -7.27 36.25 7.32
N THR A 551 -6.21 37.04 7.30
CA THR A 551 -5.71 37.79 8.47
C THR A 551 -6.68 38.92 8.86
N ALA A 552 -6.53 39.49 10.05
CA ALA A 552 -7.42 40.56 10.53
C ALA A 552 -7.40 41.78 9.60
N GLU A 553 -8.57 42.39 9.37
CA GLU A 553 -8.74 43.59 8.55
C GLU A 553 -8.01 44.81 9.15
N VAL A 554 -8.00 44.90 10.48
CA VAL A 554 -7.36 45.98 11.26
C VAL A 554 -6.17 45.46 12.05
N ALA A 555 -5.13 46.30 12.18
CA ALA A 555 -3.91 45.93 12.88
C ALA A 555 -3.99 46.16 14.40
N TRP A 556 -4.05 45.08 15.18
CA TRP A 556 -3.81 45.16 16.62
C TRP A 556 -2.30 45.08 16.91
N PHE A 557 -1.80 46.01 17.71
CA PHE A 557 -0.40 46.07 18.13
C PHE A 557 -0.28 46.72 19.50
N GLN A 558 0.85 46.51 20.18
CA GLN A 558 1.16 47.15 21.45
C GLN A 558 2.52 47.84 21.37
N PRO A 559 2.73 48.97 22.05
CA PRO A 559 4.07 49.48 22.32
C PRO A 559 4.98 48.42 22.96
N ASP A 560 6.22 48.25 22.47
CA ASP A 560 7.13 47.18 22.89
C ASP A 560 8.13 47.64 23.98
N PRO A 561 7.91 47.28 25.26
CA PRO A 561 8.83 47.64 26.34
C PRO A 561 10.23 47.02 26.20
N ARG A 562 10.41 45.99 25.37
CA ARG A 562 11.72 45.34 25.13
C ARG A 562 12.64 46.17 24.24
N THR A 563 12.08 47.12 23.47
CA THR A 563 12.83 47.95 22.49
C THR A 563 12.84 49.45 22.83
N ALA A 564 12.16 49.83 23.91
CA ALA A 564 12.10 51.19 24.42
C ALA A 564 13.19 51.47 25.47
N HIS A 565 13.44 52.74 25.74
CA HIS A 565 14.36 53.14 26.80
C HIS A 565 13.73 52.92 28.20
N PRO A 566 14.49 52.49 29.24
CA PRO A 566 13.96 52.25 30.59
C PRO A 566 13.28 53.44 31.29
N ASP A 567 13.47 54.67 30.79
CA ASP A 567 12.81 55.89 31.27
C ASP A 567 11.31 55.94 30.91
N ILE A 568 10.87 55.16 29.91
CA ILE A 568 9.46 55.02 29.54
C ILE A 568 8.84 53.92 30.39
N ILE A 569 7.84 54.29 31.18
CA ILE A 569 7.07 53.38 32.04
C ILE A 569 5.82 52.95 31.27
N PHE A 570 5.63 51.64 31.15
CA PHE A 570 4.50 51.00 30.48
C PHE A 570 3.48 50.53 31.51
N THR A 571 2.21 50.80 31.25
CA THR A 571 1.05 50.46 32.10
C THR A 571 -0.15 50.10 31.21
N ASN A 572 -1.25 49.62 31.81
CA ASN A 572 -2.48 49.27 31.09
C ASN A 572 -2.20 48.26 29.94
N ASP A 573 -1.65 47.10 30.29
CA ASP A 573 -1.20 46.05 29.36
C ASP A 573 -0.30 46.58 28.22
N ASN A 574 0.64 47.46 28.59
CA ASN A 574 1.58 48.20 27.73
C ASN A 574 0.97 49.26 26.80
N MET A 575 -0.34 49.51 26.87
CA MET A 575 -1.01 50.50 26.02
C MET A 575 -0.80 51.95 26.47
N THR A 576 -0.55 52.18 27.76
CA THR A 576 -0.36 53.52 28.34
C THR A 576 1.09 53.76 28.73
N LEU A 577 1.73 54.74 28.09
CA LEU A 577 3.14 55.07 28.23
C LEU A 577 3.31 56.38 29.00
N THR A 578 4.26 56.41 29.93
CA THR A 578 4.58 57.60 30.74
C THR A 578 6.07 57.85 30.71
N CYS A 579 6.50 59.09 30.48
CA CYS A 579 7.89 59.51 30.64
C CYS A 579 7.98 60.67 31.65
N ASN A 580 9.05 60.69 32.45
CA ASN A 580 9.27 61.71 33.48
C ASN A 580 10.70 62.31 33.43
N THR A 581 11.50 61.94 32.43
CA THR A 581 12.87 62.46 32.23
C THR A 581 12.87 63.65 31.28
N TYR A 582 13.83 64.57 31.46
CA TYR A 582 13.94 65.77 30.61
C TYR A 582 14.37 65.46 29.17
N ASP A 583 15.08 64.35 28.97
CA ASP A 583 15.47 63.91 27.63
C ASP A 583 14.29 63.25 26.90
N GLU A 584 14.26 63.41 25.59
CA GLU A 584 13.30 62.75 24.71
C GLU A 584 13.63 61.25 24.58
N ARG A 585 12.58 60.41 24.56
CA ARG A 585 12.67 58.95 24.47
C ARG A 585 11.66 58.42 23.46
N ILE A 586 12.08 57.48 22.62
CA ILE A 586 11.19 56.84 21.63
C ILE A 586 10.74 55.46 22.11
N ALA A 587 9.45 55.19 21.98
CA ALA A 587 8.88 53.85 21.99
C ALA A 587 8.33 53.50 20.59
N LEU A 588 8.47 52.23 20.21
CA LEU A 588 7.88 51.67 18.98
C LEU A 588 6.79 50.65 19.33
N GLY A 589 5.84 50.45 18.41
CA GLY A 589 4.96 49.27 18.39
C GLY A 589 5.74 47.96 18.17
N ASN A 590 5.16 46.84 18.61
CA ASN A 590 5.69 45.49 18.44
C ASN A 590 5.45 44.90 17.03
N VAL A 591 4.49 45.45 16.27
CA VAL A 591 4.18 45.05 14.89
C VAL A 591 4.73 46.09 13.90
N GLY A 592 5.30 45.60 12.80
CA GLY A 592 5.83 46.43 11.70
C GLY A 592 5.03 46.25 10.41
N PHE A 593 4.63 47.35 9.79
CA PHE A 593 3.81 47.39 8.58
C PHE A 593 4.68 47.57 7.33
N SER A 594 4.39 46.80 6.27
CA SER A 594 5.12 46.84 4.98
C SER A 594 4.23 46.91 3.72
N LYS A 595 2.91 46.72 3.89
CA LYS A 595 1.85 46.73 2.87
C LYS A 595 0.54 47.17 3.56
N GLY A 596 -0.45 47.64 2.80
CA GLY A 596 -1.78 47.95 3.33
C GLY A 596 -1.95 49.39 3.81
N VAL A 597 -3.09 49.65 4.46
CA VAL A 597 -3.43 50.95 5.04
C VAL A 597 -3.73 50.73 6.52
N HIS A 598 -3.06 51.48 7.39
CA HIS A 598 -3.09 51.27 8.84
C HIS A 598 -3.44 52.58 9.54
N TYR A 599 -4.41 52.51 10.45
CA TYR A 599 -4.81 53.64 11.29
C TYR A 599 -4.74 53.26 12.78
N TRP A 600 -4.33 54.22 13.60
CA TRP A 600 -4.41 54.14 15.05
C TRP A 600 -4.46 55.55 15.64
N GLU A 601 -4.98 55.62 16.87
CA GLU A 601 -5.07 56.85 17.63
C GLU A 601 -4.20 56.79 18.88
N ILE A 602 -3.84 57.97 19.40
CA ILE A 602 -3.06 58.14 20.63
C ILE A 602 -3.70 59.26 21.45
N THR A 603 -4.26 58.93 22.61
CA THR A 603 -4.87 59.91 23.53
C THR A 603 -3.80 60.54 24.43
N ILE A 604 -3.90 61.84 24.67
CA ILE A 604 -3.03 62.59 25.58
C ILE A 604 -3.61 62.55 27.01
N ASP A 605 -3.13 61.64 27.86
CA ASP A 605 -3.59 61.50 29.24
C ASP A 605 -2.98 62.56 30.19
N ARG A 606 -1.77 63.01 29.88
CA ARG A 606 -1.05 64.06 30.63
C ARG A 606 -0.08 64.79 29.74
N TYR A 607 -0.09 66.11 29.83
CA TYR A 607 0.82 67.02 29.15
C TYR A 607 0.83 68.33 29.94
N ASP A 608 2.02 68.88 30.22
CA ASP A 608 2.19 70.13 30.98
C ASP A 608 2.74 71.28 30.13
N ASN A 609 2.67 71.13 28.80
CA ASN A 609 3.07 72.13 27.81
C ASN A 609 4.59 72.43 27.77
N HIS A 610 5.44 71.63 28.44
CA HIS A 610 6.89 71.72 28.26
C HIS A 610 7.70 70.49 28.77
N PRO A 611 8.33 69.67 27.92
CA PRO A 611 8.50 69.80 26.46
C PRO A 611 7.40 69.08 25.65
N ASP A 612 7.37 69.28 24.33
CA ASP A 612 6.28 68.76 23.49
C ASP A 612 6.58 67.37 22.89
N PRO A 613 5.57 66.48 22.77
CA PRO A 613 5.72 65.14 22.20
C PRO A 613 5.72 65.13 20.66
N ALA A 614 6.10 63.98 20.09
CA ALA A 614 6.03 63.74 18.65
C ALA A 614 5.45 62.36 18.34
N PHE A 615 4.61 62.29 17.29
CA PHE A 615 3.85 61.09 16.92
C PHE A 615 4.12 60.72 15.46
N GLY A 616 4.20 59.43 15.12
CA GLY A 616 4.39 59.00 13.75
C GLY A 616 4.87 57.58 13.60
N VAL A 617 5.85 57.38 12.72
CA VAL A 617 6.39 56.06 12.35
C VAL A 617 7.90 56.06 12.28
N ALA A 618 8.52 54.91 12.51
CA ALA A 618 9.96 54.76 12.37
C ALA A 618 10.39 53.37 11.87
N ARG A 619 11.65 53.27 11.44
CA ARG A 619 12.33 51.99 11.29
C ARG A 619 12.68 51.40 12.66
N TYR A 620 12.76 50.08 12.73
CA TYR A 620 13.20 49.36 13.92
C TYR A 620 14.52 49.91 14.53
N ASN A 621 15.45 50.36 13.68
CA ASN A 621 16.78 50.86 14.04
C ASN A 621 16.91 52.40 14.15
N THR A 622 15.80 53.14 14.33
CA THR A 622 15.83 54.56 14.71
C THR A 622 16.50 54.74 16.08
N ALA A 623 17.17 55.87 16.31
CA ALA A 623 17.72 56.20 17.62
C ALA A 623 16.61 56.25 18.69
N ARG A 624 16.91 55.99 19.97
CA ARG A 624 15.88 55.90 21.05
C ARG A 624 16.02 56.98 22.12
N ASP A 625 17.13 57.70 22.06
CA ASP A 625 17.67 58.69 22.99
C ASP A 625 17.54 60.13 22.46
N MET A 626 16.61 60.36 21.52
CA MET A 626 16.30 61.66 20.91
C MET A 626 14.83 61.72 20.44
N MET A 627 14.36 62.90 20.05
CA MET A 627 13.06 63.09 19.41
C MET A 627 12.84 62.22 18.17
N LEU A 628 11.60 61.75 18.01
CA LEU A 628 11.12 61.18 16.75
C LEU A 628 11.21 62.26 15.64
N GLY A 629 11.75 61.87 14.49
CA GLY A 629 11.98 62.72 13.32
C GLY A 629 13.31 63.48 13.32
N LYS A 630 14.15 63.39 14.37
CA LYS A 630 15.52 63.95 14.33
C LYS A 630 16.49 63.14 13.48
N ASP A 631 16.25 61.84 13.30
CA ASP A 631 17.07 60.98 12.44
C ASP A 631 16.46 60.71 11.05
N ASP A 632 17.22 60.06 10.18
CA ASP A 632 16.85 59.67 8.81
C ASP A 632 15.93 58.44 8.75
N LYS A 633 15.48 57.92 9.89
CA LYS A 633 14.73 56.66 10.04
C LYS A 633 13.37 56.84 10.69
N SER A 634 12.98 58.07 10.99
CA SER A 634 11.73 58.41 11.64
C SER A 634 11.02 59.56 10.93
N TRP A 635 9.68 59.48 10.88
CA TRP A 635 8.79 60.42 10.20
C TRP A 635 7.65 60.74 11.16
N SER A 636 7.51 62.01 11.53
CA SER A 636 6.59 62.38 12.60
C SER A 636 5.99 63.77 12.46
N MET A 637 4.89 63.98 13.17
CA MET A 637 4.38 65.29 13.54
C MET A 637 4.85 65.61 14.96
N TYR A 638 5.51 66.75 15.12
CA TYR A 638 5.77 67.39 16.42
C TYR A 638 4.65 68.40 16.67
N VAL A 639 4.15 68.48 17.91
CA VAL A 639 2.96 69.29 18.19
C VAL A 639 3.04 69.96 19.56
N ASP A 640 3.06 71.30 19.55
CA ASP A 640 2.93 72.16 20.73
C ASP A 640 1.43 72.36 21.08
N ASN A 641 1.12 73.08 22.17
CA ASN A 641 -0.27 73.32 22.56
C ASN A 641 -1.11 74.18 21.60
N ASN A 642 -0.49 74.86 20.63
CA ASN A 642 -1.18 75.71 19.66
C ASN A 642 -1.11 75.16 18.23
N ARG A 643 -0.04 74.43 17.87
CA ARG A 643 0.32 74.13 16.48
C ARG A 643 1.07 72.82 16.32
N SER A 644 0.93 72.22 15.14
CA SER A 644 1.69 71.08 14.68
C SER A 644 2.67 71.44 13.56
N TRP A 645 3.69 70.62 13.34
CA TRP A 645 4.52 70.61 12.11
C TRP A 645 5.15 69.24 11.88
N PHE A 646 5.47 68.94 10.63
CA PHE A 646 6.14 67.68 10.28
C PHE A 646 7.64 67.79 10.50
N ILE A 647 8.26 66.68 10.92
CA ILE A 647 9.71 66.57 11.10
C ILE A 647 10.23 65.19 10.67
N HIS A 648 11.30 65.21 9.89
CA HIS A 648 12.08 64.06 9.44
C HIS A 648 13.53 64.51 9.16
N ASN A 649 14.54 63.71 9.52
CA ASN A 649 15.96 64.03 9.36
C ASN A 649 16.32 65.44 9.90
N ASN A 650 15.72 65.83 11.03
CA ASN A 650 15.86 67.14 11.67
C ASN A 650 15.44 68.35 10.79
N ALA A 651 14.71 68.11 9.70
CA ALA A 651 14.11 69.14 8.85
C ALA A 651 12.62 69.31 9.19
N HIS A 652 12.15 70.56 9.25
CA HIS A 652 10.78 70.92 9.63
C HIS A 652 9.97 71.39 8.42
N ALA A 653 8.70 70.99 8.32
CA ALA A 653 7.80 71.36 7.22
C ALA A 653 6.35 71.61 7.69
N ASP A 654 5.58 72.33 6.85
CA ASP A 654 4.11 72.48 6.92
C ASP A 654 3.51 72.71 8.32
N ARG A 655 3.91 73.82 8.95
CA ARG A 655 3.33 74.26 10.22
C ARG A 655 1.83 74.57 10.07
N THR A 656 1.02 73.93 10.90
CA THR A 656 -0.44 74.02 10.91
C THR A 656 -0.93 74.48 12.29
N GLU A 657 -1.98 75.30 12.33
CA GLU A 657 -2.63 75.71 13.59
C GLU A 657 -3.57 74.59 14.08
N GLY A 658 -3.57 74.32 15.38
CA GLY A 658 -4.15 73.13 15.98
C GLY A 658 -3.07 72.36 16.77
N GLY A 659 -3.08 72.53 18.08
CA GLY A 659 -2.17 71.84 19.00
C GLY A 659 -2.89 70.80 19.86
N ILE A 660 -2.20 70.31 20.90
CA ILE A 660 -2.74 69.33 21.84
C ILE A 660 -2.96 69.91 23.25
N ASP A 661 -3.94 69.35 23.95
CA ASP A 661 -4.17 69.50 25.40
C ASP A 661 -4.57 68.13 25.98
N VAL A 662 -4.64 68.00 27.31
CA VAL A 662 -5.08 66.78 27.99
C VAL A 662 -6.49 66.38 27.53
N GLY A 663 -6.64 65.13 27.09
CA GLY A 663 -7.85 64.60 26.47
C GLY A 663 -7.91 64.74 24.95
N SER A 664 -6.90 65.35 24.30
CA SER A 664 -6.80 65.36 22.83
C SER A 664 -6.42 63.98 22.29
N VAL A 665 -6.89 63.68 21.07
CA VAL A 665 -6.63 62.42 20.37
C VAL A 665 -5.83 62.70 19.10
N VAL A 666 -4.68 62.05 18.95
CA VAL A 666 -3.79 62.16 17.78
C VAL A 666 -3.94 60.92 16.91
N GLY A 667 -4.55 61.06 15.73
CA GLY A 667 -4.69 59.99 14.75
C GLY A 667 -3.51 59.93 13.78
N VAL A 668 -3.03 58.72 13.47
CA VAL A 668 -1.93 58.49 12.51
C VAL A 668 -2.40 57.52 11.43
N LEU A 669 -2.37 57.96 10.17
CA LEU A 669 -2.79 57.16 9.01
C LEU A 669 -1.59 56.89 8.09
N LEU A 670 -1.14 55.63 8.08
CA LEU A 670 -0.07 55.13 7.24
C LEU A 670 -0.65 54.32 6.07
N ASP A 671 -0.68 54.92 4.88
CA ASP A 671 -1.12 54.26 3.63
C ASP A 671 0.12 53.82 2.84
N LEU A 672 0.54 52.56 3.00
CA LEU A 672 1.71 52.00 2.30
C LEU A 672 1.40 51.62 0.85
N ASN A 673 0.12 51.52 0.49
CA ASN A 673 -0.31 51.29 -0.90
C ASN A 673 -0.09 52.54 -1.76
N LYS A 674 -0.37 53.74 -1.21
CA LYS A 674 -0.06 55.04 -1.82
C LYS A 674 1.29 55.62 -1.35
N GLN A 675 1.97 54.96 -0.42
CA GLN A 675 3.25 55.37 0.19
C GLN A 675 3.18 56.75 0.90
N THR A 676 2.11 57.01 1.63
CA THR A 676 1.83 58.31 2.29
C THR A 676 1.58 58.19 3.80
N LEU A 677 1.96 59.22 4.55
CA LEU A 677 1.61 59.40 5.98
C LEU A 677 0.76 60.66 6.16
N ARG A 678 -0.28 60.59 6.99
CA ARG A 678 -1.16 61.70 7.39
C ARG A 678 -1.38 61.68 8.90
N PHE A 679 -1.71 62.85 9.44
CA PHE A 679 -1.97 63.07 10.86
C PHE A 679 -3.30 63.80 11.08
N TYR A 680 -3.93 63.50 12.21
CA TYR A 680 -5.18 64.10 12.67
C TYR A 680 -5.04 64.50 14.14
N ILE A 681 -5.74 65.55 14.56
CA ILE A 681 -5.92 65.90 15.98
C ILE A 681 -7.42 66.14 16.17
N ASN A 682 -8.07 65.37 17.06
CA ASN A 682 -9.50 65.42 17.31
C ASN A 682 -10.31 65.40 16.00
N ASP A 683 -10.09 64.35 15.20
CA ASP A 683 -10.63 64.11 13.84
C ASP A 683 -10.25 65.17 12.78
N CYS A 684 -9.62 66.28 13.17
CA CYS A 684 -9.23 67.37 12.27
C CYS A 684 -7.84 67.09 11.67
N LYS A 685 -7.81 66.89 10.35
CA LYS A 685 -6.60 66.67 9.57
C LYS A 685 -5.57 67.80 9.76
N GLN A 686 -4.35 67.42 10.10
CA GLN A 686 -3.23 68.34 10.25
C GLN A 686 -2.48 68.48 8.93
N GLY A 687 -2.65 69.63 8.26
CA GLY A 687 -1.88 70.01 7.09
C GLY A 687 -2.16 69.20 5.80
N PRO A 688 -1.23 69.25 4.83
CA PRO A 688 -1.27 68.42 3.62
C PRO A 688 -0.88 66.96 3.92
N VAL A 689 -0.55 66.17 2.90
CA VAL A 689 0.09 64.86 3.11
C VAL A 689 1.48 65.10 3.71
N ALA A 690 1.76 64.54 4.88
CA ALA A 690 2.96 64.85 5.64
C ALA A 690 4.24 64.32 4.99
N PHE A 691 4.18 63.07 4.49
CA PHE A 691 5.30 62.43 3.83
C PHE A 691 4.82 61.52 2.69
N THR A 692 5.65 61.38 1.65
CA THR A 692 5.39 60.59 0.44
C THR A 692 6.60 59.75 0.07
N GLY A 693 6.42 58.61 -0.61
CA GLY A 693 7.53 57.72 -1.02
C GLY A 693 8.04 56.81 0.10
N LEU A 694 7.20 56.58 1.12
CA LEU A 694 7.48 55.67 2.23
C LEU A 694 7.48 54.21 1.74
N THR A 695 8.66 53.57 1.73
CA THR A 695 8.88 52.19 1.27
C THR A 695 9.50 51.30 2.35
N GLY A 696 9.17 50.01 2.40
CA GLY A 696 9.72 49.05 3.38
C GLY A 696 8.94 49.00 4.70
N VAL A 697 9.55 48.45 5.76
CA VAL A 697 8.88 48.23 7.06
C VAL A 697 8.89 49.49 7.94
N PHE A 698 7.74 49.82 8.54
CA PHE A 698 7.55 50.93 9.48
C PHE A 698 6.80 50.46 10.73
N TYR A 699 7.19 50.97 11.89
CA TYR A 699 6.54 50.70 13.17
C TYR A 699 5.86 51.97 13.66
N PRO A 700 4.65 51.88 14.27
CA PRO A 700 4.07 52.97 15.06
C PRO A 700 5.08 53.49 16.08
N ALA A 701 5.19 54.81 16.23
CA ALA A 701 6.21 55.42 17.05
C ALA A 701 5.71 56.66 17.77
N VAL A 702 6.16 56.85 19.01
CA VAL A 702 5.95 58.08 19.80
C VAL A 702 7.24 58.48 20.48
N SER A 703 7.50 59.80 20.53
CA SER A 703 8.50 60.39 21.39
C SER A 703 7.84 61.05 22.60
N LEU A 704 8.28 60.65 23.78
CA LEU A 704 7.80 61.15 25.06
C LEU A 704 8.95 61.75 25.86
N ASN A 705 8.59 62.61 26.80
CA ASN A 705 9.48 63.42 27.62
C ASN A 705 8.82 63.66 28.99
N ARG A 706 9.40 64.53 29.81
CA ARG A 706 8.98 64.83 31.17
C ARG A 706 7.48 65.12 31.29
N ASN A 707 6.84 64.47 32.28
CA ASN A 707 5.44 64.65 32.65
C ASN A 707 4.42 64.29 31.55
N THR A 708 4.85 63.74 30.41
CA THR A 708 3.93 63.34 29.34
C THR A 708 3.47 61.90 29.52
N GLN A 709 2.16 61.67 29.40
CA GLN A 709 1.50 60.36 29.44
C GLN A 709 0.53 60.25 28.26
N VAL A 710 0.59 59.12 27.54
CA VAL A 710 -0.28 58.85 26.39
C VAL A 710 -0.76 57.41 26.35
N THR A 711 -1.92 57.17 25.75
CA THR A 711 -2.51 55.83 25.58
C THR A 711 -2.76 55.53 24.10
N PHE A 712 -2.32 54.36 23.64
CA PHE A 712 -2.52 53.89 22.26
C PHE A 712 -3.87 53.21 22.06
N HIS A 713 -4.48 53.47 20.91
CA HIS A 713 -5.74 52.88 20.44
C HIS A 713 -5.52 52.28 19.03
N PRO A 714 -5.01 51.02 18.95
CA PRO A 714 -4.81 50.26 17.72
C PRO A 714 -6.11 49.58 17.27
N GLY A 715 -6.08 48.88 16.14
CA GLY A 715 -7.23 48.08 15.66
C GLY A 715 -8.44 48.92 15.26
N LEU A 716 -8.22 50.17 14.84
CA LEU A 716 -9.27 51.08 14.38
C LEU A 716 -9.46 50.99 12.86
N GLU A 717 -10.70 51.18 12.42
CA GLU A 717 -11.02 51.39 11.01
C GLU A 717 -10.42 52.71 10.52
N ILE A 718 -10.24 52.84 9.20
CA ILE A 718 -9.76 54.07 8.58
C ILE A 718 -10.86 55.14 8.73
N PRO A 719 -10.56 56.36 9.22
CA PRO A 719 -11.54 57.44 9.29
C PRO A 719 -12.14 57.69 7.91
N ALA A 720 -13.47 57.77 7.84
CA ALA A 720 -14.13 58.27 6.63
C ALA A 720 -13.59 59.68 6.34
N ASP A 721 -13.12 59.92 5.12
CA ASP A 721 -12.53 61.21 4.74
C ASP A 721 -13.52 62.36 5.05
N CYS A 722 -13.18 63.17 6.06
CA CYS A 722 -13.81 64.45 6.32
C CYS A 722 -13.33 65.46 5.27
N ASP A 723 -13.98 65.45 4.10
CA ASP A 723 -13.88 66.48 3.05
C ASP A 723 -14.42 67.85 3.52
#